data_AF-A0A8J2WKL1-F1
#
_entry.id   AF-A0A8J2WKL1-F1
#
_cell.length_a   1.000
_cell.length_b   1.000
_cell.length_c   1.000
_cell.angle_alpha   90.00
_cell.angle_beta   90.00
_cell.angle_gamma   90.00
#
_symmetry.space_group_name_H-M   'P 1'
#
loop_
_entity.id
_entity.type
_entity.pdbx_description
1 polymer ?
#
loop_
_entity_poly.entity_id
_entity_poly.type
_entity_poly.pdbx_seq_one_letter_code
_entity_poly.pdbx_strand_id
1 'polypeptide(L)'
;MDSPDVHVIFQAVRQGLIGNLRRVLGGKNGVMENLCECNERKETPLHVAIRERKFEVIEFLVQSFKDNIQIDCHPQSKFYRQMSPFSWDTTDFETFSIGPAELGKEFTQTFVLASSDVAIVRDIANQINIFKLIEHLIDIVNDETSWFEFVLNSIVTSTMARPEKIIALELMGAAFILKILLGQHFELDEIAGGLRGIECWKKALQLRNSTVNGRSLIPKIPYVLTSAARKAFGDAAEVTTLLQLEELENQLRRHDHRSPIIDQAFLVIQRTFAQSGQTEPNLFHLKTLLDYGKQFQTTGDHVLNTEIHYSRAINISLMIMQHFNRTDSPKCFQVFVEAFLLMSNVLIRLEHNPCNNAERIKELTFVQLIETIKFGCMIATNLLLLPPISSQHQMWKLLVTRKMYLLLVALFRMRQLDPEEMGQLCQVLENFVRVEKLRNGFSSMLHLAIEGFVSTRFDISIRERIIRLLLDSGADPKIVDRNGKSPLHLLAENCQPNSTKTFFDVFQAVLEAGSHLDQATIDGKTVPTIMRDKKKLFVNNVILDPRVDFWINTVMPLECFCAQKIMQENLAFKDEEHRVPLCLQQFIEEHSSLNKDKHHHRVPALPRMGLKFPSGYQALRESGDVISSHIPILNEILNYLRPIFDYFKI
;
A
#
# COMPACT_ATOMS: atom_id res chain seq x y z
N MET A 1 -12.65 33.55 27.65
CA MET A 1 -12.90 32.49 28.64
C MET A 1 -13.54 31.38 27.84
N ASP A 2 -12.73 30.43 27.39
CA ASP A 2 -13.19 29.36 26.53
C ASP A 2 -14.12 28.43 27.32
N SER A 3 -15.18 27.94 26.68
CA SER A 3 -16.02 26.92 27.29
C SER A 3 -15.13 25.69 27.61
N PRO A 4 -15.39 24.98 28.72
CA PRO A 4 -14.58 23.82 29.11
C PRO A 4 -14.58 22.72 28.03
N ASP A 5 -15.55 22.71 27.12
CA ASP A 5 -15.65 21.75 26.02
C ASP A 5 -14.68 22.07 24.86
N VAL A 6 -14.41 23.35 24.57
CA VAL A 6 -13.48 23.78 23.50
C VAL A 6 -12.08 23.23 23.74
N HIS A 7 -11.55 23.42 24.96
CA HIS A 7 -10.21 22.95 25.31
C HIS A 7 -10.10 21.43 25.20
N VAL A 8 -11.17 20.70 25.55
CA VAL A 8 -11.21 19.24 25.46
C VAL A 8 -11.19 18.78 23.99
N ILE A 9 -11.91 19.45 23.09
CA ILE A 9 -11.91 19.15 21.65
C ILE A 9 -10.51 19.32 21.07
N PHE A 10 -9.90 20.49 21.24
CA PHE A 10 -8.57 20.77 20.67
C PHE A 10 -7.47 19.90 21.28
N GLN A 11 -7.56 19.57 22.58
CA GLN A 11 -6.64 18.63 23.21
C GLN A 11 -6.81 17.21 22.66
N ALA A 12 -8.05 16.75 22.48
CA ALA A 12 -8.33 15.43 21.92
C ALA A 12 -7.84 15.32 20.47
N VAL A 13 -8.00 16.37 19.65
CA VAL A 13 -7.44 16.45 18.30
C VAL A 13 -5.91 16.32 18.33
N ARG A 14 -5.22 17.14 19.14
CA ARG A 14 -3.75 17.11 19.25
C ARG A 14 -3.22 15.76 19.72
N GLN A 15 -3.95 15.08 20.60
CA GLN A 15 -3.56 13.79 21.15
C GLN A 15 -3.98 12.59 20.28
N GLY A 16 -4.87 12.78 19.29
CA GLY A 16 -5.37 11.69 18.45
C GLY A 16 -6.45 10.83 19.13
N LEU A 17 -7.18 11.37 20.12
CA LEU A 17 -8.10 10.60 20.95
C LEU A 17 -9.52 10.60 20.35
N ILE A 18 -9.75 9.78 19.33
CA ILE A 18 -11.05 9.67 18.64
C ILE A 18 -12.20 9.31 19.59
N GLY A 19 -11.94 8.46 20.60
CA GLY A 19 -12.96 8.11 21.61
C GLY A 19 -13.46 9.32 22.42
N ASN A 20 -12.57 10.27 22.71
CA ASN A 20 -12.94 11.51 23.40
C ASN A 20 -13.71 12.43 22.45
N LEU A 21 -13.28 12.54 21.19
CA LEU A 21 -13.98 13.33 20.18
C LEU A 21 -15.40 12.80 19.95
N ARG A 22 -15.58 11.47 19.84
CA ARG A 22 -16.90 10.84 19.71
C ARG A 22 -17.81 11.13 20.91
N ARG A 23 -17.26 11.21 22.12
CA ARG A 23 -18.04 11.53 23.32
C ARG A 23 -18.48 13.00 23.33
N VAL A 24 -17.60 13.92 22.91
CA VAL A 24 -17.90 15.36 22.88
C VAL A 24 -18.82 15.73 21.71
N LEU A 25 -18.60 15.15 20.53
CA LEU A 25 -19.44 15.35 19.35
C LEU A 25 -20.71 14.47 19.34
N GLY A 26 -20.87 13.55 20.29
CA GLY A 26 -22.04 12.66 20.36
C GLY A 26 -23.27 13.25 21.06
N GLY A 27 -23.18 14.49 21.58
CA GLY A 27 -24.31 15.21 22.15
C GLY A 27 -25.29 15.63 21.05
N LYS A 28 -26.59 15.33 21.23
CA LYS A 28 -27.62 15.47 20.18
C LYS A 28 -27.84 16.90 19.64
N ASN A 29 -27.27 17.94 20.25
CA ASN A 29 -27.31 19.32 19.77
C ASN A 29 -25.89 19.91 19.81
N GLY A 30 -25.45 20.56 18.72
CA GLY A 30 -24.19 21.33 18.69
C GLY A 30 -22.98 20.65 18.03
N VAL A 31 -23.15 19.54 17.28
CA VAL A 31 -22.03 18.89 16.58
C VAL A 31 -21.36 19.84 15.60
N MET A 32 -22.14 20.52 14.77
CA MET A 32 -21.62 21.53 13.83
C MET A 32 -21.00 22.70 14.59
N GLU A 33 -21.64 23.23 15.65
CA GLU A 33 -21.07 24.29 16.48
C GLU A 33 -19.68 23.94 17.02
N ASN A 34 -19.52 22.74 17.59
CA ASN A 34 -18.26 22.22 18.11
C ASN A 34 -17.20 21.99 17.02
N LEU A 35 -17.61 21.58 15.83
CA LEU A 35 -16.73 21.44 14.67
C LEU A 35 -16.28 22.80 14.09
N CYS A 36 -17.08 23.85 14.30
CA CYS A 36 -16.81 25.23 13.89
C CYS A 36 -16.01 26.03 14.90
N GLU A 37 -15.91 25.58 16.15
CA GLU A 37 -15.24 26.34 17.20
C GLU A 37 -13.80 26.68 16.80
N CYS A 38 -13.42 27.92 17.05
CA CYS A 38 -12.09 28.43 16.72
C CYS A 38 -11.28 28.56 17.99
N ASN A 39 -10.02 28.12 17.96
CA ASN A 39 -9.07 28.42 19.03
C ASN A 39 -8.61 29.89 18.97
N GLU A 40 -7.73 30.28 19.90
CA GLU A 40 -7.13 31.64 19.95
C GLU A 40 -6.45 32.09 18.64
N ARG A 41 -6.07 31.13 17.77
CA ARG A 41 -5.44 31.38 16.47
C ARG A 41 -6.45 31.40 15.30
N LYS A 42 -7.74 31.33 15.57
CA LYS A 42 -8.81 31.16 14.56
C LYS A 42 -8.67 29.88 13.73
N GLU A 43 -8.09 28.83 14.32
CA GLU A 43 -8.03 27.49 13.72
C GLU A 43 -9.20 26.64 14.24
N THR A 44 -9.89 25.93 13.33
CA THR A 44 -10.91 24.93 13.71
C THR A 44 -10.26 23.59 14.12
N PRO A 45 -11.00 22.63 14.72
CA PRO A 45 -10.48 21.30 15.04
C PRO A 45 -9.84 20.60 13.83
N LEU A 46 -10.42 20.76 12.63
CA LEU A 46 -9.89 20.19 11.40
C LEU A 46 -8.53 20.80 11.02
N HIS A 47 -8.35 22.11 11.19
CA HIS A 47 -7.07 22.79 10.95
C HIS A 47 -5.98 22.20 11.84
N VAL A 48 -6.27 22.05 13.14
CA VAL A 48 -5.32 21.50 14.10
C VAL A 48 -5.00 20.05 13.76
N ALA A 49 -5.99 19.25 13.33
CA ALA A 49 -5.78 17.88 12.91
C ALA A 49 -4.85 17.79 11.68
N ILE A 50 -5.04 18.67 10.69
CA ILE A 50 -4.20 18.75 9.48
C ILE A 50 -2.78 19.22 9.83
N ARG A 51 -2.64 20.26 10.64
CA ARG A 51 -1.34 20.81 11.07
C ARG A 51 -0.53 19.79 11.87
N GLU A 52 -1.19 19.05 12.76
CA GLU A 52 -0.57 18.00 13.60
C GLU A 52 -0.47 16.63 12.87
N ARG A 53 -0.85 16.55 11.59
CA ARG A 53 -0.83 15.33 10.76
C ARG A 53 -1.56 14.14 11.39
N LYS A 54 -2.70 14.40 12.05
CA LYS A 54 -3.53 13.38 12.74
C LYS A 54 -4.57 12.80 11.80
N PHE A 55 -4.14 11.88 10.94
CA PHE A 55 -4.91 11.37 9.81
C PHE A 55 -6.26 10.73 10.18
N GLU A 56 -6.29 9.83 11.17
CA GLU A 56 -7.53 9.19 11.63
C GLU A 56 -8.52 10.22 12.24
N VAL A 57 -7.99 11.26 12.88
CA VAL A 57 -8.82 12.37 13.39
C VAL A 57 -9.39 13.18 12.23
N ILE A 58 -8.62 13.45 11.18
CA ILE A 58 -9.11 14.17 10.00
C ILE A 58 -10.26 13.39 9.35
N GLU A 59 -10.10 12.10 9.10
CA GLU A 59 -11.15 11.26 8.54
C GLU A 59 -12.41 11.27 9.42
N PHE A 60 -12.24 11.13 10.73
CA PHE A 60 -13.35 11.21 11.67
C PHE A 60 -14.08 12.57 11.65
N LEU A 61 -13.34 13.68 11.61
CA LEU A 61 -13.93 15.02 11.56
C LEU A 61 -14.65 15.28 10.22
N VAL A 62 -14.04 14.90 9.09
CA VAL A 62 -14.67 15.03 7.76
C VAL A 62 -15.92 14.16 7.66
N GLN A 63 -15.88 12.92 8.17
CA GLN A 63 -17.06 12.07 8.22
C GLN A 63 -18.14 12.68 9.13
N SER A 64 -17.77 13.25 10.27
CA SER A 64 -18.70 13.95 11.15
C SER A 64 -19.35 15.15 10.45
N PHE A 65 -18.62 15.89 9.61
CA PHE A 65 -19.24 16.91 8.75
C PHE A 65 -20.25 16.29 7.79
N LYS A 66 -19.85 15.26 7.04
CA LYS A 66 -20.72 14.59 6.04
C LYS A 66 -22.02 14.06 6.67
N ASP A 67 -21.93 13.43 7.84
CA ASP A 67 -23.07 12.84 8.54
C ASP A 67 -24.07 13.89 9.08
N ASN A 68 -23.60 15.11 9.36
CA ASN A 68 -24.41 16.18 9.96
C ASN A 68 -24.93 17.21 8.95
N ILE A 69 -24.37 17.28 7.75
CA ILE A 69 -24.92 18.10 6.67
C ILE A 69 -26.05 17.30 6.02
N GLN A 70 -27.28 17.53 6.48
CA GLN A 70 -28.50 16.94 5.90
C GLN A 70 -28.83 17.58 4.55
N ILE A 71 -28.19 17.14 3.46
CA ILE A 71 -28.48 17.66 2.12
C ILE A 71 -29.83 17.12 1.59
N ASP A 72 -30.21 15.91 1.99
CA ASP A 72 -31.39 15.21 1.47
C ASP A 72 -32.73 15.62 2.10
N CYS A 73 -32.69 16.29 3.26
CA CYS A 73 -33.90 16.63 4.02
C CYS A 73 -34.60 17.91 3.52
N HIS A 74 -34.08 18.58 2.48
CA HIS A 74 -34.74 19.75 1.92
C HIS A 74 -35.94 19.34 1.06
N PRO A 75 -37.16 19.90 1.25
CA PRO A 75 -38.37 19.49 0.53
C PRO A 75 -38.33 19.70 -1.00
N GLN A 76 -37.27 20.34 -1.52
CA GLN A 76 -36.95 20.48 -2.94
C GLN A 76 -35.98 19.40 -3.46
N SER A 77 -35.48 18.48 -2.62
CA SER A 77 -34.57 17.39 -3.03
C SER A 77 -35.25 16.35 -3.92
N LYS A 78 -36.58 16.21 -3.84
CA LYS A 78 -37.37 15.43 -4.82
C LYS A 78 -37.32 16.01 -6.24
N PHE A 79 -36.83 17.24 -6.41
CA PHE A 79 -36.66 17.94 -7.68
C PHE A 79 -35.20 18.04 -8.14
N TYR A 80 -34.26 17.26 -7.59
CA TYR A 80 -32.85 17.18 -8.04
C TYR A 80 -32.66 16.89 -9.55
N ARG A 81 -33.74 16.53 -10.28
CA ARG A 81 -33.74 16.31 -11.73
C ARG A 81 -33.43 17.53 -12.60
N GLN A 82 -33.27 18.73 -12.04
CA GLN A 82 -32.79 19.91 -12.78
C GLN A 82 -31.83 20.70 -11.86
N MET A 83 -30.58 20.87 -12.34
CA MET A 83 -29.47 21.70 -11.83
C MET A 83 -29.62 22.43 -10.48
N SER A 84 -28.55 22.39 -9.68
CA SER A 84 -28.30 23.22 -8.48
C SER A 84 -28.98 24.60 -8.57
N PRO A 85 -29.83 25.01 -7.60
CA PRO A 85 -30.45 26.34 -7.58
C PRO A 85 -29.44 27.47 -7.35
N PHE A 86 -28.15 27.15 -7.22
CA PHE A 86 -27.05 28.12 -7.23
C PHE A 86 -26.78 28.59 -8.67
N SER A 87 -27.23 29.80 -9.00
CA SER A 87 -26.91 30.47 -10.27
C SER A 87 -25.56 31.20 -10.17
N TRP A 88 -24.60 30.76 -10.98
CA TRP A 88 -23.28 31.38 -11.13
C TRP A 88 -23.31 32.67 -11.96
N ASP A 89 -24.45 33.00 -12.54
CA ASP A 89 -24.66 34.18 -13.39
C ASP A 89 -24.87 35.45 -12.55
N THR A 90 -25.28 35.29 -11.29
CA THR A 90 -25.50 36.38 -10.33
C THR A 90 -24.34 36.54 -9.35
N THR A 91 -23.37 35.62 -9.36
CA THR A 91 -22.20 35.70 -8.48
C THR A 91 -21.14 36.60 -9.11
N ASP A 92 -20.92 37.78 -8.52
CA ASP A 92 -19.87 38.68 -8.98
C ASP A 92 -18.50 38.25 -8.43
N PHE A 93 -17.83 37.37 -9.17
CA PHE A 93 -16.50 36.87 -8.85
C PHE A 93 -15.42 37.96 -8.75
N GLU A 94 -15.68 39.18 -9.25
CA GLU A 94 -14.74 40.30 -9.22
C GLU A 94 -14.87 41.17 -7.96
N THR A 95 -16.05 41.20 -7.30
CA THR A 95 -16.35 42.08 -6.14
C THR A 95 -16.51 41.36 -4.80
N PHE A 96 -16.33 40.04 -4.70
CA PHE A 96 -16.37 39.29 -3.42
C PHE A 96 -15.19 39.56 -2.45
N SER A 97 -14.61 40.75 -2.53
CA SER A 97 -13.99 41.42 -1.40
C SER A 97 -14.88 42.62 -1.04
N ILE A 98 -15.43 42.62 0.19
CA ILE A 98 -16.02 43.76 0.93
C ILE A 98 -17.55 43.75 1.07
N GLY A 99 -18.01 43.65 2.33
CA GLY A 99 -19.15 44.44 2.85
C GLY A 99 -20.41 43.66 3.27
N PRO A 100 -21.08 44.04 4.39
CA PRO A 100 -22.32 43.41 4.83
C PRO A 100 -23.49 43.73 3.89
N ALA A 101 -24.50 42.87 3.90
CA ALA A 101 -25.66 42.89 3.01
C ALA A 101 -26.40 44.24 3.00
N GLU A 102 -26.56 44.85 1.82
CA GLU A 102 -27.49 45.95 1.62
C GLU A 102 -28.93 45.41 1.53
N LEU A 103 -29.81 46.01 2.34
CA LEU A 103 -31.22 45.66 2.45
C LEU A 103 -31.96 46.03 1.15
N GLY A 104 -32.63 45.07 0.50
CA GLY A 104 -33.65 45.38 -0.51
C GLY A 104 -33.47 44.83 -1.94
N LYS A 105 -32.58 43.85 -2.19
CA LYS A 105 -32.60 43.08 -3.45
C LYS A 105 -33.10 41.66 -3.20
N GLU A 106 -34.39 41.45 -3.43
CA GLU A 106 -34.99 40.12 -3.55
C GLU A 106 -34.62 39.51 -4.93
N PHE A 107 -33.75 38.50 -4.94
CA PHE A 107 -33.70 37.51 -6.03
C PHE A 107 -33.46 36.10 -5.46
N THR A 108 -34.56 35.36 -5.37
CA THR A 108 -34.72 33.90 -5.59
C THR A 108 -33.60 32.97 -5.14
N GLN A 109 -33.70 32.55 -3.87
CA GLN A 109 -33.37 31.25 -3.28
C GLN A 109 -32.26 30.45 -3.97
N THR A 110 -31.05 30.96 -3.78
CA THR A 110 -29.80 30.22 -3.71
C THR A 110 -29.95 29.03 -2.75
N PHE A 111 -29.21 27.95 -2.95
CA PHE A 111 -28.99 26.95 -1.91
C PHE A 111 -28.25 27.62 -0.73
N VAL A 112 -28.95 28.39 0.08
CA VAL A 112 -28.44 28.97 1.32
C VAL A 112 -28.55 27.87 2.35
N LEU A 113 -27.54 27.00 2.40
CA LEU A 113 -27.21 26.35 3.66
C LEU A 113 -27.10 27.46 4.71
N ALA A 114 -27.60 27.21 5.93
CA ALA A 114 -27.55 28.20 6.99
C ALA A 114 -26.14 28.78 7.06
N SER A 115 -26.03 30.12 7.08
CA SER A 115 -24.76 30.83 6.86
C SER A 115 -23.57 30.36 7.72
N SER A 116 -23.86 29.67 8.83
CA SER A 116 -22.88 29.01 9.70
C SER A 116 -22.15 27.85 9.03
N ASP A 117 -22.79 27.04 8.18
CA ASP A 117 -22.21 25.79 7.64
C ASP A 117 -21.30 26.05 6.42
N VAL A 118 -21.70 27.00 5.57
CA VAL A 118 -20.86 27.47 4.44
C VAL A 118 -19.65 28.25 4.95
N ALA A 119 -19.80 28.97 6.07
CA ALA A 119 -18.69 29.67 6.70
C ALA A 119 -17.54 28.71 7.10
N ILE A 120 -17.84 27.45 7.41
CA ILE A 120 -16.85 26.48 7.89
C ILE A 120 -15.82 26.15 6.82
N VAL A 121 -16.28 25.66 5.67
CA VAL A 121 -15.38 25.30 4.56
C VAL A 121 -14.79 26.56 3.94
N ARG A 122 -15.52 27.68 3.93
CA ARG A 122 -15.00 28.99 3.53
C ARG A 122 -13.79 29.41 4.38
N ASP A 123 -13.91 29.29 5.70
CA ASP A 123 -12.88 29.69 6.65
C ASP A 123 -11.71 28.68 6.62
N ILE A 124 -11.98 27.39 6.38
CA ILE A 124 -10.96 26.36 6.12
C ILE A 124 -10.19 26.63 4.82
N ALA A 125 -10.91 26.98 3.75
CA ALA A 125 -10.34 27.22 2.43
C ALA A 125 -9.40 28.44 2.41
N ASN A 126 -9.55 29.36 3.36
CA ASN A 126 -8.69 30.54 3.48
C ASN A 126 -7.34 30.26 4.17
N GLN A 127 -7.19 29.17 4.91
CA GLN A 127 -5.99 28.89 5.72
C GLN A 127 -5.23 27.63 5.30
N ILE A 128 -5.85 26.75 4.50
CA ILE A 128 -5.27 25.47 4.07
C ILE A 128 -4.98 25.52 2.57
N ASN A 129 -3.78 25.05 2.20
CA ASN A 129 -3.40 24.88 0.80
C ASN A 129 -4.45 24.03 0.05
N ILE A 130 -4.89 24.50 -1.12
CA ILE A 130 -5.98 23.88 -1.89
C ILE A 130 -5.75 22.40 -2.20
N PHE A 131 -4.51 21.97 -2.48
CA PHE A 131 -4.21 20.56 -2.76
C PHE A 131 -4.45 19.68 -1.53
N LYS A 132 -4.09 20.18 -0.34
CA LYS A 132 -4.40 19.50 0.93
C LYS A 132 -5.89 19.57 1.21
N LEU A 133 -6.57 20.68 0.94
CA LEU A 133 -8.01 20.78 1.16
C LEU A 133 -8.77 19.71 0.35
N ILE A 134 -8.50 19.64 -0.96
CA ILE A 134 -9.12 18.66 -1.87
C ILE A 134 -8.77 17.23 -1.45
N GLU A 135 -7.52 16.96 -1.03
CA GLU A 135 -7.08 15.65 -0.54
C GLU A 135 -7.95 15.09 0.60
N HIS A 136 -8.41 15.95 1.50
CA HIS A 136 -9.15 15.53 2.69
C HIS A 136 -10.65 15.58 2.50
N LEU A 137 -11.15 16.50 1.68
CA LEU A 137 -12.59 16.73 1.54
C LEU A 137 -13.21 15.93 0.40
N ILE A 138 -12.47 15.58 -0.65
CA ILE A 138 -13.04 14.98 -1.86
C ILE A 138 -12.59 13.54 -2.03
N ASP A 139 -13.55 12.62 -1.96
CA ASP A 139 -13.41 11.22 -2.35
C ASP A 139 -14.33 10.92 -3.55
N ILE A 140 -13.76 10.83 -4.75
CA ILE A 140 -14.54 10.69 -5.99
C ILE A 140 -15.46 9.47 -5.97
N VAL A 141 -15.03 8.35 -5.40
CA VAL A 141 -15.82 7.12 -5.42
C VAL A 141 -16.91 7.16 -4.36
N ASN A 142 -16.56 7.54 -3.13
CA ASN A 142 -17.43 7.37 -1.97
C ASN A 142 -18.35 8.55 -1.69
N ASP A 143 -17.99 9.77 -2.10
CA ASP A 143 -18.76 10.97 -1.76
C ASP A 143 -19.91 11.20 -2.74
N GLU A 144 -21.01 11.75 -2.25
CA GLU A 144 -22.15 12.11 -3.08
C GLU A 144 -21.92 13.41 -3.87
N THR A 145 -22.61 13.58 -5.00
CA THR A 145 -22.55 14.81 -5.81
C THR A 145 -23.03 16.03 -5.03
N SER A 146 -23.97 15.83 -4.10
CA SER A 146 -24.45 16.81 -3.13
C SER A 146 -23.31 17.42 -2.30
N TRP A 147 -22.37 16.58 -1.86
CA TRP A 147 -21.18 17.01 -1.14
C TRP A 147 -20.23 17.83 -2.01
N PHE A 148 -20.08 17.48 -3.29
CA PHE A 148 -19.23 18.25 -4.22
C PHE A 148 -19.80 19.64 -4.46
N GLU A 149 -21.11 19.77 -4.60
CA GLU A 149 -21.80 21.07 -4.68
C GLU A 149 -21.56 21.91 -3.43
N PHE A 150 -21.67 21.31 -2.24
CA PHE A 150 -21.39 22.00 -0.98
C PHE A 150 -19.96 22.55 -0.92
N VAL A 151 -18.97 21.72 -1.23
CA VAL A 151 -17.56 22.13 -1.22
C VAL A 151 -17.29 23.20 -2.28
N LEU A 152 -17.84 23.04 -3.50
CA LEU A 152 -17.69 24.00 -4.58
C LEU A 152 -18.25 25.38 -4.20
N ASN A 153 -19.46 25.43 -3.65
CA ASN A 153 -20.10 26.69 -3.24
C ASN A 153 -19.30 27.38 -2.12
N SER A 154 -18.72 26.60 -1.21
CA SER A 154 -17.85 27.11 -0.15
C SER A 154 -16.54 27.71 -0.68
N ILE A 155 -15.94 27.07 -1.70
CA ILE A 155 -14.76 27.60 -2.40
C ILE A 155 -15.10 28.90 -3.13
N VAL A 156 -16.23 28.94 -3.83
CA VAL A 156 -16.68 30.12 -4.60
C VAL A 156 -16.86 31.33 -3.70
N THR A 157 -17.55 31.14 -2.57
CA THR A 157 -17.86 32.17 -1.57
C THR A 157 -16.68 32.57 -0.67
N SER A 158 -15.53 31.90 -0.80
CA SER A 158 -14.32 32.20 -0.03
C SER A 158 -13.57 33.43 -0.53
N THR A 159 -12.78 34.01 0.38
CA THR A 159 -11.83 35.11 0.09
C THR A 159 -10.49 34.60 -0.44
N MET A 160 -10.44 33.35 -0.92
CA MET A 160 -9.27 32.71 -1.49
C MET A 160 -8.66 33.53 -2.64
N ALA A 161 -7.33 33.53 -2.72
CA ALA A 161 -6.61 34.26 -3.76
C ALA A 161 -6.99 33.76 -5.17
N ARG A 162 -7.01 34.67 -6.16
CA ARG A 162 -7.38 34.36 -7.54
C ARG A 162 -6.68 33.12 -8.12
N PRO A 163 -5.34 32.93 -7.97
CA PRO A 163 -4.67 31.73 -8.48
C PRO A 163 -5.13 30.43 -7.82
N GLU A 164 -5.35 30.45 -6.51
CA GLU A 164 -5.81 29.28 -5.75
C GLU A 164 -7.26 28.93 -6.09
N LYS A 165 -8.12 29.95 -6.27
CA LYS A 165 -9.51 29.77 -6.69
C LYS A 165 -9.60 29.17 -8.10
N ILE A 166 -8.72 29.57 -9.02
CA ILE A 166 -8.60 28.95 -10.36
C ILE A 166 -8.24 27.47 -10.24
N ILE A 167 -7.24 27.11 -9.42
CA ILE A 167 -6.83 25.70 -9.21
C ILE A 167 -7.99 24.91 -8.58
N ALA A 168 -8.68 25.48 -7.61
CA ALA A 168 -9.81 24.86 -6.95
C ALA A 168 -10.94 24.52 -7.93
N LEU A 169 -11.31 25.47 -8.80
CA LEU A 169 -12.30 25.26 -9.86
C LEU A 169 -11.83 24.21 -10.89
N GLU A 170 -10.55 24.21 -11.25
CA GLU A 170 -9.98 23.21 -12.16
C GLU A 170 -10.05 21.78 -11.57
N LEU A 171 -9.67 21.61 -10.29
CA LEU A 171 -9.71 20.33 -9.58
C LEU A 171 -11.13 19.86 -9.30
N MET A 172 -12.02 20.75 -8.83
CA MET A 172 -13.44 20.41 -8.64
C MET A 172 -14.10 20.03 -9.97
N GLY A 173 -13.80 20.76 -11.05
CA GLY A 173 -14.31 20.42 -12.37
C GLY A 173 -13.90 19.02 -12.81
N ALA A 174 -12.64 18.64 -12.57
CA ALA A 174 -12.16 17.29 -12.81
C ALA A 174 -12.85 16.25 -11.90
N ALA A 175 -13.06 16.55 -10.62
CA ALA A 175 -13.76 15.65 -9.69
C ALA A 175 -15.20 15.36 -10.12
N PHE A 176 -15.95 16.38 -10.54
CA PHE A 176 -17.31 16.23 -11.07
C PHE A 176 -17.34 15.37 -12.33
N ILE A 177 -16.42 15.58 -13.27
CA ILE A 177 -16.34 14.78 -14.50
C ILE A 177 -15.99 13.33 -14.20
N LEU A 178 -15.02 13.10 -13.31
CA LEU A 178 -14.58 11.74 -12.99
C LEU A 178 -15.60 10.99 -12.14
N LYS A 179 -16.51 11.67 -11.44
CA LYS A 179 -17.67 11.05 -10.78
C LYS A 179 -18.59 10.34 -11.77
N ILE A 180 -18.78 10.91 -12.97
CA ILE A 180 -19.55 10.28 -14.05
C ILE A 180 -18.94 8.95 -14.45
N LEU A 181 -17.61 8.88 -14.47
CA LEU A 181 -16.89 7.70 -14.88
C LEU A 181 -16.85 6.64 -13.77
N LEU A 182 -16.62 7.06 -12.52
CA LEU A 182 -16.31 6.17 -11.40
C LEU A 182 -17.53 5.81 -10.53
N GLY A 183 -18.72 6.35 -10.83
CA GLY A 183 -19.97 6.01 -10.15
C GLY A 183 -20.44 4.58 -10.48
N GLN A 184 -20.90 3.84 -9.45
CA GLN A 184 -21.38 2.45 -9.59
C GLN A 184 -22.83 2.34 -10.11
N HIS A 185 -23.61 3.43 -10.10
CA HIS A 185 -25.02 3.44 -10.47
C HIS A 185 -25.31 4.54 -11.49
N PHE A 186 -25.93 4.16 -12.60
CA PHE A 186 -26.18 5.01 -13.77
C PHE A 186 -27.48 5.79 -13.57
N GLU A 187 -27.39 7.10 -13.31
CA GLU A 187 -28.56 7.98 -13.18
C GLU A 187 -28.47 9.17 -14.14
N LEU A 188 -29.63 9.73 -14.53
CA LEU A 188 -29.76 10.95 -15.36
C LEU A 188 -28.95 12.15 -14.83
N ASP A 189 -28.58 12.12 -13.55
CA ASP A 189 -27.78 13.12 -12.83
C ASP A 189 -26.30 13.14 -13.25
N GLU A 190 -25.80 12.13 -13.98
CA GLU A 190 -24.43 12.09 -14.50
C GLU A 190 -24.12 13.22 -15.50
N ILE A 191 -25.06 13.55 -16.39
CA ILE A 191 -24.88 14.65 -17.35
C ILE A 191 -24.80 15.98 -16.60
N ALA A 192 -25.65 16.16 -15.58
CA ALA A 192 -25.63 17.36 -14.76
C ALA A 192 -24.27 17.53 -14.06
N GLY A 193 -23.69 16.45 -13.53
CA GLY A 193 -22.33 16.45 -12.99
C GLY A 193 -21.26 16.82 -14.02
N GLY A 194 -21.31 16.26 -15.23
CA GLY A 194 -20.33 16.61 -16.28
C GLY A 194 -20.44 18.04 -16.78
N LEU A 195 -21.67 18.53 -16.98
CA LEU A 195 -21.92 19.92 -17.32
C LEU A 195 -21.41 20.85 -16.22
N ARG A 196 -21.60 20.48 -14.96
CA ARG A 196 -21.07 21.22 -13.81
C ARG A 196 -19.55 21.27 -13.81
N GLY A 197 -18.90 20.16 -14.15
CA GLY A 197 -17.46 20.13 -14.30
C GLY A 197 -16.93 21.07 -15.38
N ILE A 198 -17.61 21.11 -16.53
CA ILE A 198 -17.29 22.06 -17.62
C ILE A 198 -17.52 23.51 -17.18
N GLU A 199 -18.60 23.79 -16.46
CA GLU A 199 -18.90 25.12 -15.94
C GLU A 199 -17.77 25.62 -15.02
N CYS A 200 -17.27 24.76 -14.14
CA CYS A 200 -16.10 25.08 -13.31
C CYS A 200 -14.88 25.47 -14.16
N TRP A 201 -14.60 24.73 -15.23
CA TRP A 201 -13.49 25.03 -16.15
C TRP A 201 -13.69 26.31 -16.95
N LYS A 202 -14.92 26.61 -17.39
CA LYS A 202 -15.27 27.87 -18.04
C LYS A 202 -15.01 29.06 -17.11
N LYS A 203 -15.45 28.96 -15.86
CA LYS A 203 -15.24 30.01 -14.83
C LYS A 203 -13.76 30.16 -14.48
N ALA A 204 -13.01 29.07 -14.38
CA ALA A 204 -11.56 29.11 -14.19
C ALA A 204 -10.86 29.84 -15.35
N LEU A 205 -11.27 29.59 -16.60
CA LEU A 205 -10.68 30.23 -17.78
C LEU A 205 -11.07 31.72 -17.89
N GLN A 206 -12.32 32.07 -17.54
CA GLN A 206 -12.75 33.47 -17.41
C GLN A 206 -11.91 34.20 -16.34
N LEU A 207 -11.70 33.57 -15.18
CA LEU A 207 -10.84 34.12 -14.13
C LEU A 207 -9.39 34.26 -14.58
N ARG A 208 -8.85 33.38 -15.43
CA ARG A 208 -7.49 33.52 -16.00
C ARG A 208 -7.38 34.71 -16.96
N ASN A 209 -8.44 34.95 -17.74
CA ASN A 209 -8.49 35.97 -18.78
C ASN A 209 -8.99 37.35 -18.29
N SER A 210 -9.52 37.43 -17.08
CA SER A 210 -9.98 38.69 -16.51
C SER A 210 -8.86 39.72 -16.38
N THR A 211 -9.07 40.90 -16.97
CA THR A 211 -8.24 42.10 -16.87
C THR A 211 -8.87 43.17 -15.97
N VAL A 212 -10.00 42.84 -15.36
CA VAL A 212 -10.73 43.75 -14.45
C VAL A 212 -9.81 44.16 -13.30
N ASN A 213 -9.90 45.42 -12.89
CA ASN A 213 -9.06 46.03 -11.85
C ASN A 213 -7.54 46.03 -12.16
N GLY A 214 -7.15 46.06 -13.45
CA GLY A 214 -5.74 46.15 -13.87
C GLY A 214 -4.94 44.88 -13.61
N ARG A 215 -5.63 43.75 -13.39
CA ARG A 215 -5.00 42.46 -13.10
C ARG A 215 -4.30 41.90 -14.34
N SER A 216 -3.15 41.25 -14.14
CA SER A 216 -2.45 40.54 -15.21
C SER A 216 -3.16 39.23 -15.58
N LEU A 217 -3.02 38.82 -16.85
CA LEU A 217 -3.48 37.53 -17.34
C LEU A 217 -2.70 36.39 -16.66
N ILE A 218 -3.36 35.27 -16.36
CA ILE A 218 -2.72 34.07 -15.82
C ILE A 218 -2.72 32.99 -16.91
N PRO A 219 -1.61 32.77 -17.64
CA PRO A 219 -1.60 31.84 -18.77
C PRO A 219 -1.90 30.41 -18.32
N LYS A 220 -2.71 29.70 -19.11
CA LYS A 220 -2.92 28.26 -18.94
C LYS A 220 -1.87 27.53 -19.78
N ILE A 221 -0.77 27.13 -19.14
CA ILE A 221 0.35 26.44 -19.81
C ILE A 221 0.09 24.93 -19.70
N PRO A 222 -0.19 24.20 -20.80
CA PRO A 222 -0.39 22.76 -20.76
C PRO A 222 0.86 22.03 -20.25
N TYR A 223 0.63 20.92 -19.55
CA TYR A 223 1.73 20.08 -19.08
C TYR A 223 2.25 19.16 -20.19
N VAL A 224 3.58 19.04 -20.31
CA VAL A 224 4.20 18.11 -21.24
C VAL A 224 4.14 16.71 -20.63
N LEU A 225 3.27 15.88 -21.17
CA LEU A 225 3.06 14.52 -20.68
C LEU A 225 4.31 13.65 -20.85
N THR A 226 4.63 12.91 -19.79
CA THR A 226 5.59 11.80 -19.84
C THR A 226 5.11 10.71 -20.80
N SER A 227 6.02 9.83 -21.22
CA SER A 227 5.66 8.68 -22.05
C SER A 227 4.61 7.78 -21.38
N ALA A 228 4.73 7.57 -20.06
CA ALA A 228 3.75 6.82 -19.28
C ALA A 228 2.37 7.50 -19.28
N ALA A 229 2.31 8.82 -19.06
CA ALA A 229 1.05 9.54 -19.07
C ALA A 229 0.36 9.53 -20.44
N ARG A 230 1.11 9.64 -21.54
CA ARG A 230 0.58 9.47 -22.91
C ARG A 230 0.02 8.08 -23.16
N LYS A 231 0.70 7.03 -22.69
CA LYS A 231 0.17 5.66 -22.79
C LYS A 231 -1.06 5.43 -21.90
N ALA A 232 -1.19 6.16 -20.79
CA ALA A 232 -2.32 6.06 -19.87
C ALA A 232 -3.58 6.78 -20.37
N PHE A 233 -3.45 8.02 -20.85
CA PHE A 233 -4.59 8.89 -21.21
C PHE A 233 -4.75 9.12 -22.72
N GLY A 234 -3.79 8.68 -23.53
CA GLY A 234 -3.71 9.00 -24.96
C GLY A 234 -2.97 10.31 -25.24
N ASP A 235 -2.89 10.67 -26.52
CA ASP A 235 -2.17 11.86 -27.02
C ASP A 235 -3.05 13.12 -27.08
N ALA A 236 -4.10 13.18 -26.25
CA ALA A 236 -4.99 14.34 -26.20
C ALA A 236 -4.26 15.58 -25.64
N ALA A 237 -4.48 16.74 -26.28
CA ALA A 237 -4.00 18.03 -25.77
C ALA A 237 -5.01 18.64 -24.79
N GLU A 238 -4.52 19.28 -23.72
CA GLU A 238 -5.40 19.94 -22.76
C GLU A 238 -6.09 21.15 -23.41
N VAL A 239 -7.38 21.30 -23.16
CA VAL A 239 -8.17 22.44 -23.63
C VAL A 239 -7.71 23.74 -22.96
N THR A 240 -7.46 24.76 -23.79
CA THR A 240 -6.96 26.06 -23.34
C THR A 240 -7.89 27.23 -23.67
N THR A 241 -8.95 27.01 -24.45
CA THR A 241 -9.85 28.06 -24.93
C THR A 241 -11.31 27.79 -24.57
N LEU A 242 -12.12 28.85 -24.47
CA LEU A 242 -13.56 28.73 -24.17
C LEU A 242 -14.31 28.00 -25.29
N LEU A 243 -13.95 28.27 -26.56
CA LEU A 243 -14.58 27.63 -27.72
C LEU A 243 -14.38 26.11 -27.73
N GLN A 244 -13.19 25.64 -27.35
CA GLN A 244 -12.93 24.21 -27.19
C GLN A 244 -13.75 23.59 -26.03
N LEU A 245 -13.97 24.32 -24.93
CA LEU A 245 -14.84 23.85 -23.84
C LEU A 245 -16.31 23.78 -24.26
N GLU A 246 -16.78 24.73 -25.08
CA GLU A 246 -18.14 24.70 -25.65
C GLU A 246 -18.35 23.51 -26.58
N GLU A 247 -17.34 23.16 -27.39
CA GLU A 247 -17.39 21.96 -28.23
C GLU A 247 -17.47 20.68 -27.38
N LEU A 248 -16.65 20.56 -26.31
CA LEU A 248 -16.74 19.44 -25.38
C LEU A 248 -18.10 19.37 -24.68
N GLU A 249 -18.69 20.51 -24.33
CA GLU A 249 -20.02 20.57 -23.74
C GLU A 249 -21.08 20.05 -24.71
N ASN A 250 -21.02 20.46 -25.97
CA ASN A 250 -21.95 19.99 -26.99
C ASN A 250 -21.83 18.49 -27.22
N GLN A 251 -20.61 17.94 -27.27
CA GLN A 251 -20.37 16.50 -27.39
C GLN A 251 -20.92 15.72 -26.20
N LEU A 252 -20.72 16.24 -24.98
CA LEU A 252 -21.28 15.64 -23.77
C LEU A 252 -22.82 15.62 -23.81
N ARG A 253 -23.45 16.72 -24.24
CA ARG A 253 -24.92 16.83 -24.39
C ARG A 253 -25.49 15.89 -25.46
N ARG A 254 -24.73 15.63 -26.52
CA ARG A 254 -25.13 14.74 -27.64
C ARG A 254 -24.95 13.26 -27.35
N HIS A 255 -24.28 12.89 -26.24
CA HIS A 255 -23.94 11.51 -25.90
C HIS A 255 -22.99 10.83 -26.90
N ASP A 256 -22.17 11.60 -27.62
CA ASP A 256 -21.31 11.07 -28.67
C ASP A 256 -20.23 10.13 -28.08
N HIS A 257 -19.32 10.65 -27.25
CA HIS A 257 -18.29 9.86 -26.56
C HIS A 257 -17.86 10.50 -25.23
N ARG A 258 -17.77 9.69 -24.16
CA ARG A 258 -17.34 10.16 -22.81
C ARG A 258 -15.81 10.20 -22.63
N SER A 259 -15.04 9.44 -23.43
CA SER A 259 -13.57 9.36 -23.28
C SER A 259 -12.88 10.73 -23.33
N PRO A 260 -13.19 11.63 -24.30
CA PRO A 260 -12.44 12.88 -24.43
C PRO A 260 -12.52 13.77 -23.19
N ILE A 261 -13.69 13.90 -22.57
CA ILE A 261 -13.87 14.76 -21.39
C ILE A 261 -13.19 14.17 -20.15
N ILE A 262 -13.15 12.84 -20.03
CA ILE A 262 -12.41 12.13 -18.98
C ILE A 262 -10.91 12.34 -19.14
N ASP A 263 -10.40 12.19 -20.37
CA ASP A 263 -8.99 12.42 -20.68
C ASP A 263 -8.60 13.86 -20.28
N GLN A 264 -9.44 14.85 -20.59
CA GLN A 264 -9.24 16.24 -20.14
C GLN A 264 -9.17 16.39 -18.61
N ALA A 265 -10.02 15.67 -17.86
CA ALA A 265 -10.00 15.74 -16.41
C ALA A 265 -8.65 15.25 -15.83
N PHE A 266 -8.10 14.16 -16.37
CA PHE A 266 -6.77 13.70 -16.00
C PHE A 266 -5.66 14.67 -16.41
N LEU A 267 -5.73 15.27 -17.60
CA LEU A 267 -4.76 16.28 -18.03
C LEU A 267 -4.74 17.50 -17.10
N VAL A 268 -5.92 17.99 -16.69
CA VAL A 268 -6.06 19.10 -15.74
C VAL A 268 -5.44 18.74 -14.38
N ILE A 269 -5.74 17.54 -13.85
CA ILE A 269 -5.16 17.06 -12.59
C ILE A 269 -3.64 16.95 -12.71
N GLN A 270 -3.12 16.30 -13.75
CA GLN A 270 -1.67 16.15 -13.97
C GLN A 270 -0.96 17.51 -14.04
N ARG A 271 -1.51 18.46 -14.79
CA ARG A 271 -0.94 19.80 -14.90
C ARG A 271 -0.92 20.52 -13.56
N THR A 272 -2.05 20.54 -12.85
CA THR A 272 -2.18 21.30 -11.60
C THR A 272 -1.20 20.78 -10.54
N PHE A 273 -1.06 19.47 -10.39
CA PHE A 273 -0.08 18.88 -9.48
C PHE A 273 1.37 19.09 -9.94
N ALA A 274 1.67 18.94 -11.23
CA ALA A 274 3.03 19.19 -11.74
C ALA A 274 3.49 20.65 -11.56
N GLN A 275 2.56 21.61 -11.69
CA GLN A 275 2.83 23.04 -11.51
C GLN A 275 2.87 23.47 -10.04
N SER A 276 2.35 22.64 -9.12
CA SER A 276 2.29 22.96 -7.69
C SER A 276 3.65 22.97 -6.99
N GLY A 277 4.65 22.30 -7.57
CA GLY A 277 5.95 22.07 -6.93
C GLY A 277 5.89 21.18 -5.68
N GLN A 278 4.75 20.53 -5.40
CA GLN A 278 4.63 19.62 -4.26
C GLN A 278 5.45 18.35 -4.46
N THR A 279 6.25 18.02 -3.44
CA THR A 279 7.06 16.80 -3.41
C THR A 279 6.37 15.66 -2.64
N GLU A 280 5.40 15.98 -1.77
CA GLU A 280 4.63 14.99 -1.02
C GLU A 280 3.54 14.36 -1.91
N PRO A 281 3.37 13.03 -1.90
CA PRO A 281 2.28 12.38 -2.63
C PRO A 281 0.92 12.80 -2.07
N ASN A 282 -0.02 13.11 -2.97
CA ASN A 282 -1.37 13.56 -2.62
C ASN A 282 -2.38 12.44 -2.83
N LEU A 283 -3.18 12.14 -1.79
CA LEU A 283 -4.14 11.03 -1.82
C LEU A 283 -5.20 11.20 -2.91
N PHE A 284 -5.77 12.41 -3.09
CA PHE A 284 -6.78 12.65 -4.13
C PHE A 284 -6.20 12.35 -5.52
N HIS A 285 -4.99 12.83 -5.81
CA HIS A 285 -4.32 12.58 -7.07
C HIS A 285 -4.11 11.07 -7.34
N LEU A 286 -3.43 10.38 -6.41
CA LEU A 286 -3.02 8.99 -6.61
C LEU A 286 -4.20 8.03 -6.55
N LYS A 287 -5.17 8.27 -5.66
CA LYS A 287 -6.38 7.44 -5.54
C LYS A 287 -7.24 7.54 -6.81
N THR A 288 -7.40 8.75 -7.35
CA THR A 288 -8.16 8.96 -8.60
C THR A 288 -7.54 8.22 -9.78
N LEU A 289 -6.20 8.24 -9.90
CA LEU A 289 -5.48 7.44 -10.90
C LEU A 289 -5.70 5.94 -10.68
N LEU A 290 -5.61 5.48 -9.44
CA LEU A 290 -5.77 4.07 -9.11
C LEU A 290 -7.17 3.56 -9.45
N ASP A 291 -8.20 4.31 -9.09
CA ASP A 291 -9.60 3.92 -9.34
C ASP A 291 -9.92 3.91 -10.83
N TYR A 292 -9.32 4.82 -11.61
CA TYR A 292 -9.34 4.74 -13.07
C TYR A 292 -8.67 3.48 -13.62
N GLY A 293 -7.48 3.15 -13.11
CA GLY A 293 -6.75 1.95 -13.49
C GLY A 293 -7.53 0.65 -13.22
N LYS A 294 -8.28 0.58 -12.11
CA LYS A 294 -9.11 -0.58 -11.75
C LYS A 294 -10.22 -0.86 -12.76
N GLN A 295 -10.75 0.15 -13.46
CA GLN A 295 -11.80 -0.05 -14.46
C GLN A 295 -11.34 -0.90 -15.65
N PHE A 296 -10.04 -0.86 -15.96
CA PHE A 296 -9.46 -1.67 -17.02
C PHE A 296 -9.26 -3.14 -16.65
N GLN A 297 -9.37 -3.48 -15.37
CA GLN A 297 -9.32 -4.86 -14.91
C GLN A 297 -10.64 -5.62 -15.12
N THR A 298 -11.78 -4.91 -15.03
CA THR A 298 -13.15 -5.45 -15.17
C THR A 298 -13.64 -5.41 -16.60
N THR A 299 -13.28 -4.38 -17.37
CA THR A 299 -13.68 -4.24 -18.79
C THR A 299 -12.83 -5.07 -19.75
N GLY A 300 -11.64 -5.50 -19.32
CA GLY A 300 -10.72 -6.36 -20.08
C GLY A 300 -11.21 -7.79 -20.33
N ASP A 301 -12.41 -8.17 -19.89
CA ASP A 301 -13.05 -9.44 -20.24
C ASP A 301 -13.76 -9.40 -21.61
N HIS A 302 -13.93 -8.20 -22.21
CA HIS A 302 -14.46 -8.05 -23.56
C HIS A 302 -13.32 -8.04 -24.61
N VAL A 303 -13.33 -9.03 -25.50
CA VAL A 303 -12.24 -9.41 -26.44
C VAL A 303 -11.73 -8.29 -27.35
N LEU A 304 -12.50 -7.22 -27.60
CA LEU A 304 -12.23 -6.28 -28.69
C LEU A 304 -11.19 -5.18 -28.40
N ASN A 305 -10.78 -4.94 -27.13
CA ASN A 305 -9.84 -3.86 -26.78
C ASN A 305 -8.90 -4.17 -25.59
N THR A 306 -8.68 -5.44 -25.26
CA THR A 306 -7.95 -5.86 -24.05
C THR A 306 -6.51 -5.34 -23.96
N GLU A 307 -5.81 -5.17 -25.10
CA GLU A 307 -4.43 -4.67 -25.16
C GLU A 307 -4.30 -3.22 -24.65
N ILE A 308 -5.16 -2.33 -25.14
CA ILE A 308 -5.17 -0.91 -24.74
C ILE A 308 -5.42 -0.80 -23.24
N HIS A 309 -6.31 -1.63 -22.71
CA HIS A 309 -6.65 -1.64 -21.29
C HIS A 309 -5.49 -2.11 -20.40
N TYR A 310 -4.73 -3.13 -20.81
CA TYR A 310 -3.54 -3.56 -20.08
C TYR A 310 -2.42 -2.54 -20.10
N SER A 311 -2.10 -1.96 -21.26
CA SER A 311 -1.08 -0.92 -21.36
C SER A 311 -1.44 0.29 -20.48
N ARG A 312 -2.71 0.74 -20.51
CA ARG A 312 -3.19 1.82 -19.64
C ARG A 312 -3.02 1.48 -18.16
N ALA A 313 -3.48 0.31 -17.71
CA ALA A 313 -3.38 -0.10 -16.31
C ALA A 313 -1.92 -0.17 -15.81
N ILE A 314 -1.01 -0.68 -16.63
CA ILE A 314 0.43 -0.72 -16.30
C ILE A 314 0.99 0.70 -16.18
N ASN A 315 0.73 1.58 -17.15
CA ASN A 315 1.29 2.93 -17.15
C ASN A 315 0.70 3.80 -16.03
N ILE A 316 -0.60 3.65 -15.71
CA ILE A 316 -1.23 4.28 -14.54
C ILE A 316 -0.52 3.82 -13.25
N SER A 317 -0.28 2.51 -13.11
CA SER A 317 0.40 1.97 -11.94
C SER A 317 1.83 2.50 -11.83
N LEU A 318 2.57 2.60 -12.95
CA LEU A 318 3.91 3.19 -12.97
C LEU A 318 3.90 4.66 -12.56
N MET A 319 2.94 5.45 -13.05
CA MET A 319 2.79 6.84 -12.64
C MET A 319 2.59 6.96 -11.13
N ILE A 320 1.74 6.12 -10.53
CA ILE A 320 1.55 6.09 -9.08
C ILE A 320 2.84 5.68 -8.37
N MET A 321 3.47 4.57 -8.80
CA MET A 321 4.66 4.02 -8.14
C MET A 321 5.89 4.93 -8.22
N GLN A 322 5.99 5.81 -9.22
CA GLN A 322 7.05 6.82 -9.30
C GLN A 322 7.03 7.83 -8.15
N HIS A 323 5.87 8.04 -7.51
CA HIS A 323 5.75 8.88 -6.33
C HIS A 323 6.11 8.15 -5.03
N PHE A 324 6.42 6.86 -5.06
CA PHE A 324 6.70 6.09 -3.86
C PHE A 324 8.11 6.35 -3.32
N ASN A 325 8.20 7.09 -2.22
CA ASN A 325 9.41 7.29 -1.44
C ASN A 325 9.28 6.63 -0.04
N ARG A 326 10.40 6.21 0.54
CA ARG A 326 10.47 5.53 1.85
C ARG A 326 9.92 6.36 3.01
N THR A 327 9.76 7.67 2.83
CA THR A 327 9.36 8.64 3.87
C THR A 327 7.88 9.05 3.83
N ASP A 328 7.07 8.45 2.95
CA ASP A 328 5.78 9.03 2.60
C ASP A 328 4.64 8.77 3.59
N SER A 329 3.68 9.70 3.55
CA SER A 329 2.45 9.74 4.33
C SER A 329 1.77 8.37 4.43
N PRO A 330 1.51 7.83 5.64
CA PRO A 330 0.76 6.59 5.86
C PRO A 330 -0.56 6.51 5.06
N LYS A 331 -1.16 7.65 4.72
CA LYS A 331 -2.39 7.75 3.92
C LYS A 331 -2.28 7.17 2.52
N CYS A 332 -1.20 7.47 1.80
CA CYS A 332 -1.03 6.99 0.41
C CYS A 332 -0.50 5.56 0.36
N PHE A 333 -0.06 4.99 1.48
CA PHE A 333 0.54 3.66 1.50
C PHE A 333 -0.38 2.58 0.93
N GLN A 334 -1.67 2.65 1.25
CA GLN A 334 -2.68 1.76 0.66
C GLN A 334 -2.73 1.87 -0.87
N VAL A 335 -2.67 3.09 -1.40
CA VAL A 335 -2.72 3.36 -2.84
C VAL A 335 -1.51 2.74 -3.55
N PHE A 336 -0.31 2.81 -2.96
CA PHE A 336 0.89 2.16 -3.51
C PHE A 336 0.78 0.63 -3.49
N VAL A 337 0.27 0.05 -2.40
CA VAL A 337 0.02 -1.40 -2.32
C VAL A 337 -0.96 -1.82 -3.41
N GLU A 338 -2.09 -1.14 -3.54
CA GLU A 338 -3.11 -1.46 -4.53
C GLU A 338 -2.64 -1.25 -5.98
N ALA A 339 -1.86 -0.20 -6.26
CA ALA A 339 -1.26 0.03 -7.57
C ALA A 339 -0.26 -1.08 -7.94
N PHE A 340 0.58 -1.52 -7.00
CA PHE A 340 1.45 -2.68 -7.21
C PHE A 340 0.65 -3.95 -7.50
N LEU A 341 -0.43 -4.20 -6.74
CA LEU A 341 -1.29 -5.36 -6.96
C LEU A 341 -1.98 -5.31 -8.33
N LEU A 342 -2.45 -4.13 -8.76
CA LEU A 342 -3.05 -3.91 -10.08
C LEU A 342 -2.05 -4.23 -11.20
N MET A 343 -0.86 -3.63 -11.17
CA MET A 343 0.21 -3.87 -12.15
C MET A 343 0.60 -5.35 -12.20
N SER A 344 0.81 -5.96 -11.03
CA SER A 344 1.19 -7.37 -10.91
C SER A 344 0.12 -8.29 -11.48
N ASN A 345 -1.17 -8.01 -11.22
CA ASN A 345 -2.28 -8.78 -11.77
C ASN A 345 -2.30 -8.75 -13.30
N VAL A 346 -2.09 -7.57 -13.89
CA VAL A 346 -2.06 -7.40 -15.35
C VAL A 346 -0.90 -8.18 -15.96
N LEU A 347 0.31 -8.03 -15.43
CA LEU A 347 1.49 -8.73 -15.94
C LEU A 347 1.36 -10.26 -15.83
N ILE A 348 0.85 -10.76 -14.70
CA ILE A 348 0.61 -12.19 -14.50
C ILE A 348 -0.49 -12.70 -15.45
N ARG A 349 -1.56 -11.92 -15.70
CA ARG A 349 -2.62 -12.29 -16.65
C ARG A 349 -2.12 -12.34 -18.09
N LEU A 350 -1.34 -11.34 -18.52
CA LEU A 350 -0.69 -11.31 -19.85
C LEU A 350 0.20 -12.54 -20.07
N GLU A 351 0.79 -13.05 -19.00
CA GLU A 351 1.62 -14.24 -19.03
C GLU A 351 0.80 -15.54 -19.17
N HIS A 352 -0.39 -15.62 -18.56
CA HIS A 352 -1.26 -16.81 -18.61
C HIS A 352 -2.19 -16.86 -19.83
N ASN A 353 -2.64 -15.71 -20.36
CA ASN A 353 -3.56 -15.62 -21.50
C ASN A 353 -2.84 -15.02 -22.72
N PRO A 354 -2.47 -15.84 -23.72
CA PRO A 354 -1.79 -15.35 -24.91
C PRO A 354 -2.80 -14.66 -25.84
N CYS A 355 -3.00 -13.36 -25.66
CA CYS A 355 -3.34 -12.50 -26.81
C CYS A 355 -2.10 -12.44 -27.73
N ASN A 356 -2.31 -12.27 -29.04
CA ASN A 356 -1.34 -12.40 -30.14
C ASN A 356 0.16 -12.25 -29.77
N ASN A 357 1.01 -13.17 -30.26
CA ASN A 357 2.45 -13.26 -29.92
C ASN A 357 3.27 -11.97 -30.10
N ALA A 358 2.87 -11.04 -30.99
CA ALA A 358 3.56 -9.76 -31.18
C ALA A 358 3.28 -8.73 -30.07
N GLU A 359 2.15 -8.86 -29.39
CA GLU A 359 1.62 -7.91 -28.38
C GLU A 359 2.15 -8.26 -26.98
N ARG A 360 2.30 -9.56 -26.66
CA ARG A 360 2.99 -10.08 -25.46
C ARG A 360 4.40 -9.49 -25.29
N ILE A 361 5.11 -9.26 -26.40
CA ILE A 361 6.51 -8.82 -26.41
C ILE A 361 6.67 -7.34 -26.03
N LYS A 362 5.64 -6.50 -26.25
CA LYS A 362 5.75 -5.04 -26.01
C LYS A 362 5.55 -4.64 -24.54
N GLU A 363 4.62 -5.27 -23.83
CA GLU A 363 4.24 -4.86 -22.47
C GLU A 363 4.80 -5.78 -21.38
N LEU A 364 5.10 -7.05 -21.70
CA LEU A 364 5.72 -7.98 -20.76
C LEU A 364 7.24 -8.02 -20.99
N THR A 365 7.92 -6.92 -20.68
CA THR A 365 9.37 -6.80 -20.80
C THR A 365 10.07 -7.16 -19.49
N PHE A 366 11.32 -7.61 -19.57
CA PHE A 366 12.16 -7.84 -18.38
C PHE A 366 12.29 -6.59 -17.52
N VAL A 367 12.46 -5.42 -18.14
CA VAL A 367 12.56 -4.14 -17.44
C VAL A 367 11.29 -3.87 -16.63
N GLN A 368 10.09 -4.09 -17.20
CA GLN A 368 8.83 -3.97 -16.46
C GLN A 368 8.73 -4.95 -15.31
N LEU A 369 9.09 -6.23 -15.52
CA LEU A 369 9.02 -7.24 -14.47
C LEU A 369 9.98 -6.96 -13.33
N ILE A 370 11.24 -6.61 -13.61
CA ILE A 370 12.24 -6.25 -12.59
C ILE A 370 11.82 -4.99 -11.83
N GLU A 371 11.36 -3.95 -12.51
CA GLU A 371 10.92 -2.73 -11.82
C GLU A 371 9.69 -3.01 -10.94
N THR A 372 8.76 -3.86 -11.41
CA THR A 372 7.61 -4.31 -10.60
C THR A 372 8.06 -5.11 -9.37
N ILE A 373 9.00 -6.05 -9.53
CA ILE A 373 9.56 -6.83 -8.42
C ILE A 373 10.25 -5.92 -7.41
N LYS A 374 11.03 -4.93 -7.89
CA LYS A 374 11.69 -3.92 -7.05
C LYS A 374 10.69 -3.10 -6.25
N PHE A 375 9.61 -2.63 -6.87
CA PHE A 375 8.50 -1.98 -6.15
C PHE A 375 7.89 -2.91 -5.09
N GLY A 376 7.66 -4.18 -5.43
CA GLY A 376 7.21 -5.21 -4.49
C GLY A 376 8.15 -5.36 -3.30
N CYS A 377 9.47 -5.46 -3.54
CA CYS A 377 10.50 -5.54 -2.50
C CYS A 377 10.44 -4.34 -1.56
N MET A 378 10.30 -3.12 -2.11
CA MET A 378 10.24 -1.89 -1.31
C MET A 378 8.96 -1.85 -0.45
N ILE A 379 7.80 -2.19 -1.01
CA ILE A 379 6.51 -2.24 -0.28
C ILE A 379 6.57 -3.31 0.81
N ALA A 380 7.03 -4.52 0.48
CA ALA A 380 7.10 -5.64 1.42
C ALA A 380 8.06 -5.32 2.58
N THR A 381 9.21 -4.69 2.28
CA THR A 381 10.14 -4.21 3.29
C THR A 381 9.47 -3.22 4.25
N ASN A 382 8.72 -2.24 3.74
CA ASN A 382 7.99 -1.28 4.57
C ASN A 382 6.91 -1.98 5.42
N LEU A 383 6.16 -2.93 4.85
CA LEU A 383 5.18 -3.72 5.60
C LEU A 383 5.82 -4.53 6.74
N LEU A 384 7.01 -5.08 6.54
CA LEU A 384 7.73 -5.90 7.53
C LEU A 384 8.37 -5.05 8.65
N LEU A 385 8.85 -3.86 8.33
CA LEU A 385 9.57 -2.99 9.27
C LEU A 385 8.63 -2.08 10.08
N LEU A 386 7.53 -1.60 9.49
CA LEU A 386 6.61 -0.67 10.12
C LEU A 386 5.56 -1.38 10.99
N PRO A 387 5.09 -0.74 12.08
CA PRO A 387 3.93 -1.23 12.83
C PRO A 387 2.70 -1.31 11.91
N PRO A 388 1.71 -2.15 12.24
CA PRO A 388 0.52 -2.30 11.41
C PRO A 388 -0.19 -0.95 11.24
N ILE A 389 -0.26 -0.50 9.99
CA ILE A 389 -0.84 0.81 9.62
C ILE A 389 -2.37 0.69 9.50
N SER A 390 -2.87 -0.50 9.15
CA SER A 390 -4.29 -0.78 8.95
C SER A 390 -4.66 -2.18 9.41
N SER A 391 -5.96 -2.46 9.54
CA SER A 391 -6.48 -3.82 9.74
C SER A 391 -6.10 -4.77 8.60
N GLN A 392 -5.84 -4.23 7.40
CA GLN A 392 -5.46 -4.98 6.22
C GLN A 392 -3.95 -5.30 6.14
N HIS A 393 -3.12 -4.76 7.05
CA HIS A 393 -1.66 -4.88 7.00
C HIS A 393 -1.14 -6.32 6.87
N GLN A 394 -1.76 -7.26 7.57
CA GLN A 394 -1.38 -8.68 7.50
C GLN A 394 -1.78 -9.34 6.18
N MET A 395 -2.91 -8.93 5.62
CA MET A 395 -3.37 -9.41 4.30
C MET A 395 -2.45 -8.87 3.20
N TRP A 396 -2.08 -7.59 3.27
CA TRP A 396 -1.17 -6.97 2.31
C TRP A 396 0.21 -7.62 2.31
N LYS A 397 0.77 -7.97 3.48
CA LYS A 397 2.02 -8.75 3.57
C LYS A 397 1.95 -10.01 2.71
N LEU A 398 0.91 -10.82 2.91
CA LEU A 398 0.74 -12.07 2.18
C LEU A 398 0.53 -11.84 0.67
N LEU A 399 -0.35 -10.90 0.31
CA LEU A 399 -0.67 -10.62 -1.09
C LEU A 399 0.53 -10.08 -1.86
N VAL A 400 1.30 -9.15 -1.28
CA VAL A 400 2.48 -8.58 -1.92
C VAL A 400 3.54 -9.64 -2.13
N THR A 401 3.92 -10.40 -1.10
CA THR A 401 4.92 -11.47 -1.22
C THR A 401 4.48 -12.54 -2.22
N ARG A 402 3.19 -12.91 -2.24
CA ARG A 402 2.64 -13.86 -3.22
C ARG A 402 2.69 -13.33 -4.65
N LYS A 403 2.38 -12.05 -4.88
CA LYS A 403 2.47 -11.45 -6.22
C LYS A 403 3.92 -11.34 -6.68
N MET A 404 4.85 -10.99 -5.80
CA MET A 404 6.28 -11.01 -6.11
C MET A 404 6.75 -12.40 -6.55
N TYR A 405 6.36 -13.46 -5.81
CA TYR A 405 6.67 -14.84 -6.22
C TYR A 405 6.11 -15.17 -7.61
N LEU A 406 4.85 -14.82 -7.88
CA LEU A 406 4.25 -15.07 -9.19
C LEU A 406 4.92 -14.26 -10.32
N LEU A 407 5.42 -13.06 -10.04
CA LEU A 407 6.21 -12.28 -10.99
C LEU A 407 7.56 -12.94 -11.29
N LEU A 408 8.21 -13.57 -10.29
CA LEU A 408 9.41 -14.38 -10.52
C LEU A 408 9.09 -15.58 -11.43
N VAL A 409 7.98 -16.28 -11.19
CA VAL A 409 7.54 -17.37 -12.07
C VAL A 409 7.33 -16.87 -13.50
N ALA A 410 6.64 -15.74 -13.67
CA ALA A 410 6.42 -15.12 -14.97
C ALA A 410 7.76 -14.77 -15.67
N LEU A 411 8.71 -14.20 -14.93
CA LEU A 411 10.03 -13.83 -15.44
C LEU A 411 10.79 -15.04 -16.01
N PHE A 412 10.83 -16.14 -15.27
CA PHE A 412 11.52 -17.36 -15.69
C PHE A 412 10.77 -18.16 -16.77
N ARG A 413 9.44 -18.00 -16.89
CA ARG A 413 8.66 -18.60 -17.99
C ARG A 413 8.82 -17.82 -19.29
N MET A 414 9.05 -16.51 -19.21
CA MET A 414 9.21 -15.63 -20.37
C MET A 414 10.48 -15.93 -21.17
N ARG A 415 11.63 -16.05 -20.50
CA ARG A 415 12.92 -16.28 -21.17
C ARG A 415 14.00 -16.80 -20.22
N GLN A 416 15.09 -17.28 -20.80
CA GLN A 416 16.34 -17.41 -20.05
C GLN A 416 16.95 -16.03 -19.80
N LEU A 417 17.38 -15.80 -18.57
CA LEU A 417 18.09 -14.60 -18.13
C LEU A 417 19.59 -14.80 -18.38
N ASP A 418 20.23 -13.76 -18.90
CA ASP A 418 21.68 -13.73 -19.01
C ASP A 418 22.35 -13.43 -17.64
N PRO A 419 23.68 -13.56 -17.50
CA PRO A 419 24.36 -13.34 -16.23
C PRO A 419 24.21 -11.92 -15.66
N GLU A 420 24.07 -10.90 -16.51
CA GLU A 420 23.91 -9.51 -16.08
C GLU A 420 22.51 -9.28 -15.50
N GLU A 421 21.49 -9.75 -16.21
CA GLU A 421 20.09 -9.73 -15.81
C GLU A 421 19.86 -10.54 -14.53
N MET A 422 20.52 -11.69 -14.39
CA MET A 422 20.53 -12.46 -13.14
C MET A 422 21.17 -11.67 -12.00
N GLY A 423 22.30 -10.99 -12.24
CA GLY A 423 22.95 -10.13 -11.25
C GLY A 423 22.05 -9.00 -10.77
N GLN A 424 21.35 -8.32 -11.69
CA GLN A 424 20.37 -7.28 -11.36
C GLN A 424 19.22 -7.84 -10.51
N LEU A 425 18.68 -9.01 -10.86
CA LEU A 425 17.62 -9.65 -10.10
C LEU A 425 18.08 -10.01 -8.67
N CYS A 426 19.26 -10.62 -8.52
CA CYS A 426 19.83 -10.94 -7.21
C CYS A 426 19.97 -9.68 -6.34
N GLN A 427 20.49 -8.58 -6.91
CA GLN A 427 20.65 -7.32 -6.19
C GLN A 427 19.30 -6.75 -5.69
N VAL A 428 18.24 -6.87 -6.49
CA VAL A 428 16.89 -6.43 -6.11
C VAL A 428 16.32 -7.28 -4.96
N LEU A 429 16.60 -8.59 -4.96
CA LEU A 429 16.10 -9.52 -3.95
C LEU A 429 16.89 -9.46 -2.64
N GLU A 430 18.21 -9.25 -2.68
CA GLU A 430 19.12 -9.32 -1.53
C GLU A 430 18.64 -8.48 -0.34
N ASN A 431 18.26 -7.21 -0.60
CA ASN A 431 17.77 -6.30 0.44
C ASN A 431 16.48 -6.79 1.10
N PHE A 432 15.54 -7.30 0.30
CA PHE A 432 14.27 -7.81 0.79
C PHE A 432 14.47 -9.09 1.61
N VAL A 433 15.25 -10.03 1.08
CA VAL A 433 15.54 -11.31 1.71
C VAL A 433 16.24 -11.11 3.06
N ARG A 434 17.18 -10.16 3.16
CA ARG A 434 17.82 -9.81 4.42
C ARG A 434 16.83 -9.31 5.48
N VAL A 435 15.84 -8.50 5.09
CA VAL A 435 14.80 -7.99 6.00
C VAL A 435 13.86 -9.12 6.43
N GLU A 436 13.58 -10.05 5.53
CA GLU A 436 12.71 -11.20 5.78
C GLU A 436 13.22 -12.06 6.95
N LYS A 437 14.55 -12.25 7.06
CA LYS A 437 15.19 -12.98 8.18
C LYS A 437 14.94 -12.39 9.56
N LEU A 438 14.69 -11.09 9.65
CA LEU A 438 14.56 -10.40 10.94
C LEU A 438 13.19 -10.61 11.61
N ARG A 439 12.34 -11.45 11.02
CA ARG A 439 10.95 -11.62 11.42
C ARG A 439 10.61 -13.11 11.38
N ASN A 440 9.95 -13.58 12.44
CA ASN A 440 9.49 -14.96 12.57
C ASN A 440 7.95 -15.01 12.48
N GLY A 441 7.39 -16.14 12.04
CA GLY A 441 5.95 -16.40 12.11
C GLY A 441 5.11 -15.86 10.96
N PHE A 442 5.68 -15.71 9.76
CA PHE A 442 4.93 -15.44 8.54
C PHE A 442 5.45 -16.29 7.39
N SER A 443 4.60 -16.56 6.40
CA SER A 443 4.99 -17.31 5.20
C SER A 443 5.98 -16.48 4.38
N SER A 444 7.25 -16.87 4.41
CA SER A 444 8.31 -16.22 3.65
C SER A 444 8.20 -16.50 2.15
N MET A 445 8.95 -15.76 1.33
CA MET A 445 9.04 -16.00 -0.11
C MET A 445 9.53 -17.42 -0.42
N LEU A 446 10.45 -17.97 0.40
CA LEU A 446 10.90 -19.35 0.29
C LEU A 446 9.78 -20.35 0.60
N HIS A 447 8.92 -20.09 1.60
CA HIS A 447 7.74 -20.94 1.85
C HIS A 447 6.81 -20.96 0.65
N LEU A 448 6.50 -19.80 0.07
CA LEU A 448 5.63 -19.72 -1.12
C LEU A 448 6.25 -20.42 -2.34
N ALA A 449 7.57 -20.35 -2.49
CA ALA A 449 8.28 -21.04 -3.56
C ALA A 449 8.20 -22.56 -3.41
N ILE A 450 8.37 -23.08 -2.20
CA ILE A 450 8.24 -24.51 -1.90
C ILE A 450 6.79 -24.96 -2.02
N GLU A 451 5.83 -24.22 -1.47
CA GLU A 451 4.41 -24.51 -1.59
C GLU A 451 4.00 -24.59 -3.06
N GLY A 452 4.44 -23.62 -3.87
CA GLY A 452 4.23 -23.65 -5.32
C GLY A 452 4.93 -24.82 -6.01
N PHE A 453 6.12 -25.22 -5.58
CA PHE A 453 6.86 -26.37 -6.11
C PHE A 453 6.17 -27.72 -5.83
N VAL A 454 5.66 -27.92 -4.62
CA VAL A 454 5.01 -29.18 -4.24
C VAL A 454 3.56 -29.27 -4.70
N SER A 455 2.87 -28.15 -4.87
CA SER A 455 1.43 -28.11 -5.18
C SER A 455 1.10 -28.28 -6.67
N THR A 456 2.07 -28.10 -7.58
CA THR A 456 1.85 -28.26 -9.03
C THR A 456 2.91 -29.15 -9.68
N ARG A 457 2.50 -29.91 -10.70
CA ARG A 457 3.41 -30.72 -11.52
C ARG A 457 3.94 -29.99 -12.76
N PHE A 458 3.47 -28.76 -13.00
CA PHE A 458 3.91 -27.92 -14.12
C PHE A 458 5.04 -26.97 -13.70
N ASP A 459 5.96 -26.70 -14.62
CA ASP A 459 7.09 -25.77 -14.43
C ASP A 459 8.02 -26.14 -13.26
N ILE A 460 8.19 -27.43 -12.98
CA ILE A 460 9.03 -27.93 -11.88
C ILE A 460 10.46 -27.36 -11.96
N SER A 461 11.05 -27.30 -13.16
CA SER A 461 12.40 -26.75 -13.38
C SER A 461 12.49 -25.25 -13.10
N ILE A 462 11.45 -24.48 -13.45
CA ILE A 462 11.40 -23.04 -13.14
C ILE A 462 11.31 -22.82 -11.64
N ARG A 463 10.47 -23.60 -10.96
CA ARG A 463 10.28 -23.48 -9.50
C ARG A 463 11.53 -23.90 -8.73
N GLU A 464 12.21 -24.96 -9.16
CA GLU A 464 13.53 -25.34 -8.65
C GLU A 464 14.51 -24.17 -8.79
N ARG A 465 14.61 -23.55 -9.97
CA ARG A 465 15.52 -22.40 -10.21
C ARG A 465 15.19 -21.22 -9.30
N ILE A 466 13.92 -20.93 -9.08
CA ILE A 466 13.50 -19.85 -8.15
C ILE A 466 13.89 -20.18 -6.71
N ILE A 467 13.71 -21.44 -6.27
CA ILE A 467 14.13 -21.85 -4.92
C ILE A 467 15.65 -21.66 -4.76
N ARG A 468 16.45 -22.15 -5.72
CA ARG A 468 17.91 -21.96 -5.72
C ARG A 468 18.29 -20.47 -5.71
N LEU A 469 17.67 -19.66 -6.58
CA LEU A 469 17.87 -18.21 -6.61
C LEU A 469 17.63 -17.55 -5.25
N LEU A 470 16.55 -17.92 -4.56
CA LEU A 470 16.24 -17.36 -3.24
C LEU A 470 17.30 -17.77 -2.21
N LEU A 471 17.72 -19.04 -2.20
CA LEU A 471 18.78 -19.53 -1.32
C LEU A 471 20.13 -18.85 -1.61
N ASP A 472 20.51 -18.71 -2.88
CA ASP A 472 21.73 -18.03 -3.33
C ASP A 472 21.71 -16.53 -2.99
N SER A 473 20.53 -15.90 -3.03
CA SER A 473 20.30 -14.53 -2.57
C SER A 473 20.28 -14.42 -1.03
N GLY A 474 20.55 -15.52 -0.34
CA GLY A 474 20.67 -15.62 1.10
C GLY A 474 19.35 -15.81 1.83
N ALA A 475 18.30 -16.40 1.25
CA ALA A 475 17.08 -16.70 1.99
C ALA A 475 17.36 -17.60 3.18
N ASP A 476 16.77 -17.27 4.34
CA ASP A 476 16.96 -18.08 5.54
C ASP A 476 16.16 -19.39 5.43
N PRO A 477 16.81 -20.56 5.37
CA PRO A 477 16.11 -21.83 5.23
C PRO A 477 15.53 -22.35 6.56
N LYS A 478 15.76 -21.64 7.67
CA LYS A 478 15.24 -21.95 9.01
C LYS A 478 14.01 -21.12 9.38
N ILE A 479 13.68 -20.11 8.58
CA ILE A 479 12.51 -19.26 8.82
C ILE A 479 11.26 -20.12 8.94
N VAL A 480 10.37 -19.79 9.87
CA VAL A 480 9.14 -20.55 10.12
C VAL A 480 7.90 -19.76 9.76
N ASP A 481 6.92 -20.47 9.18
CA ASP A 481 5.59 -19.94 8.90
C ASP A 481 4.76 -19.73 10.18
N ARG A 482 3.47 -19.41 10.00
CA ARG A 482 2.52 -19.21 11.12
C ARG A 482 2.25 -20.46 11.96
N ASN A 483 2.55 -21.64 11.43
CA ASN A 483 2.40 -22.94 12.10
C ASN A 483 3.72 -23.42 12.72
N GLY A 484 4.78 -22.60 12.70
CA GLY A 484 6.12 -23.00 13.10
C GLY A 484 6.77 -23.98 12.12
N LYS A 485 6.24 -24.14 10.91
CA LYS A 485 6.82 -25.03 9.90
C LYS A 485 7.93 -24.30 9.17
N SER A 486 9.10 -24.92 9.07
CA SER A 486 10.19 -24.47 8.20
C SER A 486 9.97 -24.94 6.75
N PRO A 487 10.70 -24.38 5.77
CA PRO A 487 10.79 -24.88 4.40
C PRO A 487 10.88 -26.41 4.27
N LEU A 488 11.70 -27.07 5.10
CA LEU A 488 11.87 -28.53 5.08
C LEU A 488 10.63 -29.28 5.60
N HIS A 489 9.87 -28.72 6.54
CA HIS A 489 8.63 -29.32 7.01
C HIS A 489 7.60 -29.42 5.87
N LEU A 490 7.46 -28.37 5.06
CA LEU A 490 6.56 -28.37 3.91
C LEU A 490 6.96 -29.42 2.86
N LEU A 491 8.25 -29.58 2.59
CA LEU A 491 8.74 -30.63 1.70
C LEU A 491 8.46 -32.02 2.29
N ALA A 492 8.77 -32.25 3.57
CA ALA A 492 8.54 -33.52 4.25
C ALA A 492 7.07 -33.96 4.24
N GLU A 493 6.15 -33.02 4.46
CA GLU A 493 4.70 -33.27 4.40
C GLU A 493 4.21 -33.66 3.00
N ASN A 494 4.91 -33.23 1.96
CA ASN A 494 4.57 -33.50 0.56
C ASN A 494 5.45 -34.57 -0.09
N CYS A 495 6.36 -35.20 0.66
CA CYS A 495 7.17 -36.30 0.17
C CYS A 495 6.27 -37.48 -0.23
N GLN A 496 6.38 -37.92 -1.49
CA GLN A 496 5.68 -39.08 -2.02
C GLN A 496 6.69 -40.15 -2.46
N PRO A 497 6.30 -41.42 -2.55
CA PRO A 497 7.23 -42.46 -2.98
C PRO A 497 7.68 -42.32 -4.43
N ASN A 498 6.86 -41.68 -5.26
CA ASN A 498 7.15 -41.36 -6.65
C ASN A 498 7.62 -39.91 -6.84
N SER A 499 8.14 -39.28 -5.78
CA SER A 499 8.77 -37.95 -5.88
C SER A 499 9.87 -37.97 -6.93
N THR A 500 9.97 -36.88 -7.70
CA THR A 500 10.97 -36.76 -8.77
C THR A 500 12.37 -36.57 -8.20
N LYS A 501 13.41 -36.84 -9.01
CA LYS A 501 14.79 -36.51 -8.63
C LYS A 501 14.92 -35.05 -8.21
N THR A 502 14.30 -34.13 -8.94
CA THR A 502 14.27 -32.70 -8.63
C THR A 502 13.71 -32.39 -7.24
N PHE A 503 12.70 -33.13 -6.77
CA PHE A 503 12.18 -32.95 -5.41
C PHE A 503 13.27 -33.17 -4.36
N PHE A 504 14.04 -34.25 -4.51
CA PHE A 504 15.11 -34.57 -3.59
C PHE A 504 16.32 -33.63 -3.74
N ASP A 505 16.59 -33.14 -4.95
CA ASP A 505 17.65 -32.16 -5.20
C ASP A 505 17.29 -30.80 -4.53
N VAL A 506 16.01 -30.39 -4.58
CA VAL A 506 15.49 -29.22 -3.84
C VAL A 506 15.60 -29.43 -2.34
N PHE A 507 15.21 -30.61 -1.83
CA PHE A 507 15.33 -30.94 -0.42
C PHE A 507 16.79 -30.83 0.06
N GLN A 508 17.70 -31.42 -0.70
CA GLN A 508 19.13 -31.37 -0.42
C GLN A 508 19.67 -29.93 -0.47
N ALA A 509 19.26 -29.12 -1.44
CA ALA A 509 19.67 -27.72 -1.54
C ALA A 509 19.23 -26.88 -0.31
N VAL A 510 18.02 -27.09 0.19
CA VAL A 510 17.54 -26.41 1.41
C VAL A 510 18.32 -26.86 2.65
N LEU A 511 18.70 -28.14 2.73
CA LEU A 511 19.54 -28.67 3.79
C LEU A 511 20.96 -28.08 3.74
N GLU A 512 21.58 -28.06 2.57
CA GLU A 512 22.91 -27.49 2.32
C GLU A 512 22.97 -25.98 2.59
N ALA A 513 21.85 -25.27 2.42
CA ALA A 513 21.74 -23.85 2.78
C ALA A 513 21.75 -23.61 4.32
N GLY A 514 21.75 -24.67 5.14
CA GLY A 514 21.86 -24.59 6.60
C GLY A 514 20.54 -24.75 7.36
N SER A 515 19.54 -25.42 6.77
CA SER A 515 18.31 -25.79 7.48
C SER A 515 18.55 -26.94 8.45
N HIS A 516 17.73 -26.99 9.51
CA HIS A 516 17.83 -28.01 10.55
C HIS A 516 16.70 -29.03 10.41
N LEU A 517 17.04 -30.32 10.44
CA LEU A 517 16.05 -31.42 10.40
C LEU A 517 15.25 -31.52 11.70
N ASP A 518 15.78 -30.97 12.78
CA ASP A 518 15.31 -31.19 14.13
C ASP A 518 14.66 -29.96 14.76
N GLN A 519 14.60 -28.87 14.00
CA GLN A 519 13.66 -27.80 14.26
C GLN A 519 12.25 -28.38 14.36
N ALA A 520 11.52 -28.01 15.41
CA ALA A 520 10.18 -28.53 15.68
C ALA A 520 9.09 -27.51 15.31
N THR A 521 7.97 -28.00 14.78
CA THR A 521 6.75 -27.18 14.61
C THR A 521 6.13 -26.79 15.96
N ILE A 522 5.08 -25.96 15.92
CA ILE A 522 4.27 -25.65 17.12
C ILE A 522 3.70 -26.93 17.76
N ASP A 523 3.46 -27.98 16.99
CA ASP A 523 2.97 -29.28 17.46
C ASP A 523 4.09 -30.22 17.94
N GLY A 524 5.34 -29.75 18.00
CA GLY A 524 6.49 -30.55 18.41
C GLY A 524 6.98 -31.57 17.37
N LYS A 525 6.50 -31.50 16.12
CA LYS A 525 6.92 -32.42 15.06
C LYS A 525 8.17 -31.90 14.37
N THR A 526 9.19 -32.75 14.22
CA THR A 526 10.40 -32.49 13.43
C THR A 526 10.30 -33.13 12.05
N VAL A 527 11.18 -32.75 11.12
CA VAL A 527 11.20 -33.30 9.75
C VAL A 527 11.32 -34.84 9.73
N PRO A 528 12.25 -35.48 10.48
CA PRO A 528 12.32 -36.94 10.57
C PRO A 528 11.04 -37.59 11.11
N THR A 529 10.36 -36.96 12.07
CA THR A 529 9.11 -37.51 12.61
C THR A 529 8.00 -37.49 11.56
N ILE A 530 7.86 -36.40 10.82
CA ILE A 530 6.88 -36.27 9.72
C ILE A 530 7.18 -37.31 8.64
N MET A 531 8.44 -37.45 8.23
CA MET A 531 8.83 -38.44 7.22
C MET A 531 8.57 -39.88 7.67
N ARG A 532 8.84 -40.21 8.94
CA ARG A 532 8.56 -41.53 9.50
C ARG A 532 7.06 -41.83 9.51
N ASP A 533 6.23 -40.86 9.87
CA ASP A 533 4.78 -41.01 9.85
C ASP A 533 4.25 -41.14 8.42
N LYS A 534 4.81 -40.39 7.45
CA LYS A 534 4.52 -40.59 6.03
C LYS A 534 4.93 -41.97 5.53
N LYS A 535 6.11 -42.45 5.92
CA LYS A 535 6.60 -43.79 5.56
C LYS A 535 5.63 -44.89 6.01
N LYS A 536 5.03 -44.78 7.21
CA LYS A 536 4.00 -45.71 7.71
C LYS A 536 2.70 -45.68 6.91
N LEU A 537 2.35 -44.54 6.30
CA LEU A 537 1.14 -44.40 5.49
C LEU A 537 1.28 -45.02 4.09
N PHE A 538 2.51 -45.26 3.62
CA PHE A 538 2.74 -45.94 2.35
C PHE A 538 2.56 -47.46 2.52
N VAL A 539 1.92 -48.10 1.53
CA VAL A 539 1.71 -49.56 1.53
C VAL A 539 3.06 -50.27 1.61
N ASN A 540 3.14 -51.37 2.38
CA ASN A 540 4.36 -52.14 2.71
C ASN A 540 5.27 -52.58 1.53
N ASN A 541 4.86 -52.36 0.28
CA ASN A 541 5.60 -52.78 -0.93
C ASN A 541 6.21 -51.62 -1.74
N VAL A 542 6.20 -50.39 -1.22
CA VAL A 542 6.78 -49.25 -1.94
C VAL A 542 8.20 -48.97 -1.44
N ILE A 543 9.18 -49.16 -2.32
CA ILE A 543 10.59 -48.83 -2.06
C ILE A 543 10.72 -47.31 -2.14
N LEU A 544 11.04 -46.66 -1.01
CA LEU A 544 11.35 -45.24 -0.96
C LEU A 544 12.78 -44.99 -1.48
N ASP A 545 13.01 -43.79 -2.01
CA ASP A 545 14.36 -43.35 -2.39
C ASP A 545 15.28 -43.47 -1.15
N PRO A 546 16.50 -44.05 -1.27
CA PRO A 546 17.41 -44.25 -0.15
C PRO A 546 17.72 -42.97 0.65
N ARG A 547 17.62 -41.79 0.01
CA ARG A 547 17.80 -40.49 0.68
C ARG A 547 16.79 -40.25 1.80
N VAL A 548 15.57 -40.76 1.67
CA VAL A 548 14.53 -40.62 2.72
C VAL A 548 14.95 -41.38 3.98
N ASP A 549 15.44 -42.60 3.81
CA ASP A 549 15.94 -43.40 4.93
C ASP A 549 17.21 -42.80 5.53
N PHE A 550 18.06 -42.19 4.71
CA PHE A 550 19.19 -41.41 5.20
C PHE A 550 18.72 -40.24 6.07
N TRP A 551 17.78 -39.40 5.62
CA TRP A 551 17.30 -38.24 6.39
C TRP A 551 16.54 -38.62 7.67
N ILE A 552 15.75 -39.70 7.65
CA ILE A 552 15.06 -40.21 8.85
C ILE A 552 16.06 -40.64 9.94
N ASN A 553 17.20 -41.19 9.53
CA ASN A 553 18.22 -41.76 10.41
C ASN A 553 19.47 -40.87 10.52
N THR A 554 19.44 -39.65 9.98
CA THR A 554 20.59 -38.75 10.00
C THR A 554 20.93 -38.41 11.45
N VAL A 555 22.17 -38.68 11.84
CA VAL A 555 22.72 -38.24 13.13
C VAL A 555 22.92 -36.73 13.04
N MET A 556 22.26 -36.00 13.94
CA MET A 556 22.30 -34.54 13.94
C MET A 556 23.71 -34.04 14.25
N PRO A 557 24.10 -32.86 13.73
CA PRO A 557 25.34 -32.21 14.15
C PRO A 557 25.41 -32.13 15.68
N LEU A 558 26.63 -32.26 16.23
CA LEU A 558 26.85 -32.23 17.69
C LEU A 558 26.24 -31.00 18.34
N GLU A 559 26.30 -29.86 17.65
CA GLU A 559 25.70 -28.59 18.07
C GLU A 559 24.18 -28.68 18.28
N CYS A 560 23.45 -29.27 17.33
CA CYS A 560 22.01 -29.53 17.43
C CYS A 560 21.68 -30.53 18.55
N PHE A 561 22.49 -31.58 18.69
CA PHE A 561 22.34 -32.56 19.78
C PHE A 561 22.54 -31.91 21.16
N CYS A 562 23.56 -31.07 21.31
CA CYS A 562 23.80 -30.30 22.53
C CYS A 562 22.63 -29.35 22.81
N ALA A 563 22.16 -28.60 21.81
CA ALA A 563 21.01 -27.70 21.94
C ALA A 563 19.76 -28.45 22.39
N GLN A 564 19.44 -29.59 21.79
CA GLN A 564 18.32 -30.43 22.22
C GLN A 564 18.48 -30.93 23.65
N LYS A 565 19.67 -31.39 24.03
CA LYS A 565 19.89 -31.95 25.38
C LYS A 565 19.79 -30.85 26.45
N ILE A 566 20.29 -29.66 26.17
CA ILE A 566 20.11 -28.47 27.03
C ILE A 566 18.61 -28.18 27.21
N MET A 567 17.82 -28.23 26.13
CA MET A 567 16.37 -28.01 26.18
C MET A 567 15.62 -29.13 26.90
N GLN A 568 15.99 -30.40 26.71
CA GLN A 568 15.36 -31.56 27.38
C GLN A 568 15.58 -31.54 28.89
N GLU A 569 16.78 -31.17 29.33
CA GLU A 569 17.16 -31.13 30.75
C GLU A 569 16.80 -29.80 31.43
N ASN A 570 16.13 -28.87 30.73
CA ASN A 570 15.79 -27.52 31.21
C ASN A 570 16.98 -26.78 31.84
N LEU A 571 18.18 -26.91 31.28
CA LEU A 571 19.37 -26.24 31.82
C LEU A 571 19.24 -24.73 31.69
N ALA A 572 19.63 -23.98 32.73
CA ALA A 572 19.67 -22.54 32.69
C ALA A 572 20.78 -22.05 31.73
N PHE A 573 20.41 -21.45 30.59
CA PHE A 573 21.36 -20.90 29.61
C PHE A 573 21.24 -19.38 29.42
N LYS A 574 20.29 -18.75 30.13
CA LYS A 574 19.99 -17.30 30.10
C LYS A 574 20.32 -16.58 31.40
N ASP A 575 20.59 -17.32 32.48
CA ASP A 575 20.85 -16.77 33.81
C ASP A 575 22.27 -16.18 33.89
N GLU A 576 22.48 -15.22 34.79
CA GLU A 576 23.75 -14.48 34.90
C GLU A 576 24.97 -15.38 35.19
N GLU A 577 24.77 -16.53 35.84
CA GLU A 577 25.84 -17.50 36.16
C GLU A 577 26.18 -18.46 35.00
N HIS A 578 25.26 -18.68 34.05
CA HIS A 578 25.39 -19.69 32.98
C HIS A 578 25.17 -19.09 31.58
N ARG A 579 25.53 -17.81 31.42
CA ARG A 579 25.20 -17.02 30.23
C ARG A 579 25.99 -17.46 29.01
N VAL A 580 25.34 -18.23 28.14
CA VAL A 580 25.86 -18.59 26.82
C VAL A 580 25.78 -17.36 25.89
N PRO A 581 26.71 -17.14 24.93
CA PRO A 581 26.63 -16.04 23.96
C PRO A 581 25.25 -15.91 23.28
N LEU A 582 24.79 -14.67 23.01
CA LEU A 582 23.45 -14.40 22.45
C LEU A 582 23.15 -15.18 21.16
N CYS A 583 24.14 -15.39 20.29
CA CYS A 583 24.01 -16.19 19.08
C CYS A 583 23.69 -17.66 19.38
N LEU A 584 24.30 -18.23 20.43
CA LEU A 584 24.03 -19.59 20.89
C LEU A 584 22.72 -19.69 21.66
N GLN A 585 22.30 -18.64 22.38
CA GLN A 585 20.96 -18.60 22.97
C GLN A 585 19.87 -18.66 21.90
N GLN A 586 20.00 -17.87 20.83
CA GLN A 586 19.09 -17.91 19.69
C GLN A 586 19.10 -19.30 19.01
N PHE A 587 20.29 -19.88 18.83
CA PHE A 587 20.43 -21.24 18.29
C PHE A 587 19.76 -22.30 19.18
N ILE A 588 19.93 -22.26 20.50
CA ILE A 588 19.28 -23.19 21.44
C ILE A 588 17.75 -23.03 21.39
N GLU A 589 17.26 -21.79 21.32
CA GLU A 589 15.82 -21.50 21.19
C GLU A 589 15.20 -22.07 19.90
N GLU A 590 15.94 -22.09 18.78
CA GLU A 590 15.49 -22.70 17.50
C GLU A 590 15.18 -24.20 17.64
N HIS A 591 15.76 -24.87 18.64
CA HIS A 591 15.59 -26.31 18.93
C HIS A 591 14.58 -26.57 20.06
N SER A 592 13.83 -25.55 20.49
CA SER A 592 12.84 -25.70 21.54
C SER A 592 11.60 -26.44 21.06
N SER A 593 11.36 -27.65 21.58
CA SER A 593 10.02 -28.22 21.59
C SER A 593 9.22 -27.41 22.61
N LEU A 594 8.41 -26.46 22.15
CA LEU A 594 7.51 -25.68 23.01
C LEU A 594 6.48 -26.60 23.67
N ASN A 595 6.85 -27.31 24.74
CA ASN A 595 5.91 -27.69 25.78
C ASN A 595 5.53 -26.41 26.53
N LYS A 596 4.69 -25.58 25.91
CA LYS A 596 3.85 -24.67 26.69
C LYS A 596 2.80 -25.54 27.35
N ASP A 597 3.13 -25.97 28.56
CA ASP A 597 2.09 -26.28 29.53
C ASP A 597 1.03 -25.17 29.50
N LYS A 598 -0.21 -25.61 29.56
CA LYS A 598 -1.44 -24.84 29.50
C LYS A 598 -1.46 -23.72 30.56
N HIS A 599 -0.81 -22.59 30.33
CA HIS A 599 -1.09 -21.37 31.07
C HIS A 599 -1.03 -20.15 30.15
N HIS A 600 -2.21 -19.58 29.90
CA HIS A 600 -2.39 -18.23 29.42
C HIS A 600 -1.56 -17.26 30.26
N HIS A 601 -0.54 -16.62 29.70
CA HIS A 601 -0.13 -15.29 30.15
C HIS A 601 0.44 -14.43 29.01
N ARG A 602 0.12 -13.15 29.14
CA ARG A 602 0.26 -12.05 28.19
C ARG A 602 1.71 -11.80 27.78
N VAL A 603 1.91 -11.42 26.53
CA VAL A 603 3.16 -10.85 26.01
C VAL A 603 3.49 -9.57 26.80
N PRO A 604 4.65 -9.45 27.49
CA PRO A 604 5.12 -8.17 27.97
C PRO A 604 5.76 -7.39 26.82
N ALA A 605 5.39 -6.12 26.70
CA ALA A 605 6.06 -5.17 25.82
C ALA A 605 7.53 -4.98 26.24
N LEU A 606 8.46 -5.10 25.29
CA LEU A 606 9.85 -4.70 25.51
C LEU A 606 9.94 -3.16 25.64
N PRO A 607 10.69 -2.63 26.62
CA PRO A 607 10.84 -1.20 26.81
C PRO A 607 11.78 -0.59 25.77
N ARG A 608 11.44 0.64 25.34
CA ARG A 608 12.27 1.50 24.52
C ARG A 608 13.59 1.79 25.24
N MET A 609 14.72 1.34 24.69
CA MET A 609 16.04 1.90 25.02
C MET A 609 16.66 2.51 23.78
N GLY A 610 16.81 3.84 23.82
CA GLY A 610 17.58 4.59 22.85
C GLY A 610 19.07 4.39 23.12
N LEU A 611 19.82 4.01 22.08
CA LEU A 611 21.27 4.00 22.12
C LEU A 611 21.81 4.70 20.86
N LYS A 612 22.60 5.73 21.12
CA LYS A 612 23.37 6.53 20.15
C LYS A 612 24.44 5.65 19.50
N PHE A 613 24.64 5.78 18.20
CA PHE A 613 25.81 5.26 17.51
C PHE A 613 27.04 6.15 17.77
N PRO A 614 28.22 5.56 18.00
CA PRO A 614 29.47 6.14 17.55
C PRO A 614 30.09 5.33 16.41
N SER A 615 30.70 6.09 15.51
CA SER A 615 31.41 5.74 14.29
C SER A 615 32.71 4.95 14.51
N GLY A 616 33.03 4.09 13.53
CA GLY A 616 34.39 3.68 13.17
C GLY A 616 34.73 2.24 13.55
N TYR A 617 34.98 1.39 12.56
CA TYR A 617 36.33 0.95 12.20
C TYR A 617 36.31 0.08 10.94
N GLN A 618 37.28 0.33 10.08
CA GLN A 618 37.60 -0.38 8.85
C GLN A 618 38.27 -1.74 9.13
N ALA A 619 38.12 -2.60 8.13
CA ALA A 619 39.11 -3.54 7.58
C ALA A 619 39.15 -5.01 8.07
N LEU A 620 39.30 -5.87 7.04
CA LEU A 620 39.85 -7.24 6.93
C LEU A 620 38.77 -8.14 6.28
N ARG A 621 38.69 -8.34 4.96
CA ARG A 621 39.66 -8.91 3.98
C ARG A 621 40.48 -10.08 4.55
N GLU A 622 40.36 -11.20 3.84
CA GLU A 622 41.15 -12.46 3.91
C GLU A 622 40.60 -13.57 4.83
N SER A 623 39.59 -14.29 4.33
CA SER A 623 39.21 -15.61 4.83
C SER A 623 39.90 -16.70 4.01
N GLY A 624 41.18 -16.90 4.32
CA GLY A 624 42.00 -18.01 3.87
C GLY A 624 42.81 -18.55 5.05
N ASP A 625 42.13 -18.85 6.16
CA ASP A 625 42.62 -19.63 7.32
C ASP A 625 41.53 -19.58 8.42
N VAL A 626 40.48 -20.41 8.32
CA VAL A 626 39.41 -20.49 9.36
C VAL A 626 39.43 -21.81 10.12
N ILE A 627 40.30 -22.76 9.76
CA ILE A 627 40.35 -24.07 10.44
C ILE A 627 41.15 -24.02 11.75
N SER A 628 42.06 -23.06 11.96
CA SER A 628 42.86 -22.99 13.19
C SER A 628 42.25 -22.12 14.31
N SER A 629 41.34 -21.19 13.98
CA SER A 629 40.73 -20.26 14.94
C SER A 629 39.52 -20.82 15.70
N HIS A 630 39.03 -22.01 15.35
CA HIS A 630 37.89 -22.64 16.05
C HIS A 630 38.32 -23.62 17.14
N ILE A 631 39.61 -23.94 17.24
CA ILE A 631 40.14 -24.81 18.30
C ILE A 631 39.93 -24.23 19.71
N PRO A 632 40.10 -22.92 19.96
CA PRO A 632 39.86 -22.35 21.30
C PRO A 632 38.38 -22.37 21.69
N ILE A 633 37.48 -22.11 20.72
CA ILE A 633 36.03 -22.07 20.94
C ILE A 633 35.46 -23.48 21.13
N LEU A 634 35.93 -24.45 20.34
CA LEU A 634 35.65 -25.87 20.56
C LEU A 634 36.20 -26.36 21.90
N ASN A 635 37.37 -25.89 22.34
CA ASN A 635 37.92 -26.20 23.66
C ASN A 635 37.13 -25.52 24.80
N GLU A 636 36.59 -24.32 24.61
CA GLU A 636 35.67 -23.70 25.57
C GLU A 636 34.35 -24.46 25.65
N ILE A 637 33.77 -24.85 24.50
CA ILE A 637 32.56 -25.68 24.43
C ILE A 637 32.81 -27.05 25.07
N LEU A 638 33.94 -27.70 24.78
CA LEU A 638 34.32 -28.99 25.38
C LEU A 638 34.59 -28.86 26.90
N ASN A 639 35.17 -27.76 27.36
CA ASN A 639 35.38 -27.51 28.79
C ASN A 639 34.06 -27.17 29.51
N TYR A 640 33.12 -26.49 28.85
CA TYR A 640 31.80 -26.17 29.39
C TYR A 640 30.88 -27.41 29.41
N LEU A 641 31.03 -28.31 28.44
CA LEU A 641 30.33 -29.60 28.37
C LEU A 641 31.00 -30.70 29.21
N ARG A 642 32.23 -30.49 29.71
CA ARG A 642 32.99 -31.48 30.50
C ARG A 642 32.25 -31.98 31.76
N PRO A 643 31.61 -31.12 32.56
CA PRO A 643 30.81 -31.57 33.71
C PRO A 643 29.58 -32.38 33.28
N ILE A 644 29.05 -32.12 32.07
CA ILE A 644 27.91 -32.83 31.50
C ILE A 644 28.36 -34.22 31.01
N PHE A 645 29.52 -34.34 30.36
CA PHE A 645 30.09 -35.63 29.99
C PHE A 645 30.45 -36.49 31.21
N ASP A 646 31.02 -35.90 32.26
CA ASP A 646 31.34 -36.60 33.51
C ASP A 646 30.09 -37.11 34.25
N TYR A 647 28.95 -36.44 34.10
CA TYR A 647 27.66 -36.86 34.67
C TYR A 647 27.01 -38.04 33.90
N PHE A 648 27.33 -38.21 32.61
CA PHE A 648 26.69 -39.21 31.74
C PHE A 648 27.54 -40.45 31.40
N LYS A 649 28.78 -40.57 31.91
CA LYS A 649 29.71 -41.71 31.62
C LYS A 649 29.74 -42.11 30.13
N ILE A 650 30.00 -41.14 29.25
CA ILE A 650 30.42 -41.40 27.86
C ILE A 650 31.94 -41.29 27.78
#